data_AF-A0A2I1RH34-F1
#
_entry.id   AF-A0A2I1RH34-F1
#
_cell.length_a   1.000
_cell.length_b   1.000
_cell.length_c   1.000
_cell.angle_alpha   90.00
_cell.angle_beta   90.00
_cell.angle_gamma   90.00
#
_symmetry.space_group_name_H-M   'P 1'
#
loop_
_entity.id
_entity.type
_entity.pdbx_description
1 polymer ?
#
loop_
_entity_poly.entity_id
_entity_poly.type
_entity_poly.pdbx_seq_one_letter_code
_entity_poly.pdbx_strand_id
1 'polypeptide(L)'
;MQKIDFDYSANSLQQLSRFFAAMAKRHIQLPQLLAHQSGQALVVALAAYIANYLAKTTGQPIAWYDYDRMLAQLARQNKHPTHSQLPANFYSSLTAHIGHKVYCQPLKLLPDLLQGKEVLPQFIAQMTQTLYQQSQVNLLQSPEAVCQGYLAKVKTGKLQDDAIAFSSYLAAVNFDNSRDSLVQIDEALSAIQQAFGFTQADYLEFLQDASRQAFCYLLGFYIGVTSSRLANAPVRWVSFAQMYDSLGEAFAECLEHSFVLLFEDCYRTPMLVVTNRLFGLASNFPTTAAEFADIVQRQNAGHLAVYPYQEAVNSTTDLPAHWMSAMQAAGAVVASVLSRLSQGQPILPCVYQAHSSDNTGGELTAFNPSTIKLLYPHDTDLDTVTATDTDTDTNIDTVIDSLYQTLHQNPQLAPIIVGCFDSYTNLPMGRTEGIVIEIWVYEDPRLQLQLVLPYQSANDWHSLKIYPLVNHQNSAQTAITSEQITALTTHFYQALLSTPSTQNTGVKTLWQDAYVNQLDSWVLPPKDQRIQQQNAQLVTHFDFALLPILDNQPNVNMAAFDYTSIDWRGFDLAKYILQASHHEQRYLQVYVSDNLIKDELYRQVEATEGLYRYGKVVWGVVIKSDAALTEPMSEEERDTPFANHRVSCADILFDPSGQARVEDLQAKASQLMDAVGIDQPTNAMPDVAFYQLHYQDDTSRVFNLAYPASIAATNYRITTSWIWRRHLPNGMLSNSVVPIIIHTHAYQNKAEQGEIMVLPSQLWDKAYYHYWLSLAYEQFGQDYDLLPYIHWQQKYAQDSTDAATQKRLWPKFKPNRATNRAPSREQSSAIGLMSDKLENPMSATAQQQAAIQQTTGQKLADVKPTLQPSTESLTQTAQTPKPTPPSSLSNELTQQLMNDKLRLQTQLSTKDTAKDKKLLLIAIGGVFVLIIMVILVKLMR
;
A
#
# COMPACT_ATOMS: atom_id res chain seq x y z
N MET A 1 42.82 2.44 9.89
CA MET A 1 41.52 2.84 10.50
C MET A 1 41.31 2.00 11.74
N GLN A 2 40.38 2.34 12.64
CA GLN A 2 39.88 1.31 13.58
C GLN A 2 39.14 0.25 12.76
N LYS A 3 39.28 -1.02 13.12
CA LYS A 3 38.50 -2.09 12.49
C LYS A 3 37.08 -2.02 13.06
N ILE A 4 36.11 -1.90 12.16
CA ILE A 4 34.70 -2.15 12.47
C ILE A 4 34.39 -3.53 11.92
N ASP A 5 33.91 -4.42 12.77
CA ASP A 5 33.40 -5.72 12.42
C ASP A 5 31.92 -5.56 12.11
N PHE A 6 31.55 -5.50 10.82
CA PHE A 6 30.19 -5.22 10.37
C PHE A 6 29.27 -6.46 10.49
N ASP A 7 29.25 -7.07 11.68
CA ASP A 7 28.57 -8.34 12.01
C ASP A 7 27.11 -8.20 12.46
N TYR A 8 26.66 -6.96 12.69
CA TYR A 8 25.34 -6.56 13.19
C TYR A 8 25.11 -6.87 14.69
N SER A 9 26.21 -7.04 15.45
CA SER A 9 26.19 -7.17 16.91
C SER A 9 26.07 -5.82 17.63
N ALA A 10 25.70 -5.84 18.91
CA ALA A 10 25.77 -4.63 19.76
C ALA A 10 27.21 -4.08 19.89
N ASN A 11 28.24 -4.92 19.74
CA ASN A 11 29.64 -4.49 19.73
C ASN A 11 29.99 -3.69 18.46
N SER A 12 29.43 -4.03 17.30
CA SER A 12 29.65 -3.25 16.07
C SER A 12 29.10 -1.83 16.21
N LEU A 13 27.94 -1.64 16.86
CA LEU A 13 27.44 -0.29 17.17
C LEU A 13 28.40 0.48 18.09
N GLN A 14 29.02 -0.16 19.09
CA GLN A 14 30.03 0.51 19.92
C GLN A 14 31.28 0.89 19.12
N GLN A 15 31.74 0.03 18.21
CA GLN A 15 32.85 0.35 17.29
C GLN A 15 32.48 1.51 16.35
N LEU A 16 31.23 1.57 15.89
CA LEU A 16 30.71 2.58 14.97
C LEU A 16 30.50 3.95 15.67
N SER A 17 30.06 3.97 16.94
CA SER A 17 30.11 5.18 17.78
C SER A 17 31.54 5.69 18.02
N ARG A 18 32.49 4.78 18.31
CA ARG A 18 33.92 5.14 18.46
C ARG A 18 34.51 5.71 17.17
N PHE A 19 34.12 5.18 16.01
CA PHE A 19 34.48 5.70 14.70
C PHE A 19 33.98 7.13 14.49
N PHE A 20 32.69 7.41 14.74
CA PHE A 20 32.17 8.78 14.62
C PHE A 20 32.82 9.75 15.62
N ALA A 21 33.05 9.34 16.87
CA ALA A 21 33.80 10.15 17.83
C ALA A 21 35.24 10.45 17.39
N ALA A 22 35.88 9.55 16.62
CA ALA A 22 37.20 9.78 16.02
C ALA A 22 37.15 10.69 14.77
N MET A 23 36.03 10.72 14.04
CA MET A 23 35.78 11.64 12.92
C MET A 23 35.52 13.07 13.43
N ALA A 24 34.68 13.20 14.46
CA ALA A 24 34.38 14.47 15.13
C ALA A 24 35.64 15.13 15.72
N LYS A 25 36.51 14.34 16.37
CA LYS A 25 37.84 14.78 16.86
C LYS A 25 38.82 15.22 15.77
N ARG A 26 38.50 15.02 14.50
CA ARG A 26 39.27 15.49 13.33
C ARG A 26 38.56 16.64 12.59
N HIS A 27 37.45 17.14 13.14
CA HIS A 27 36.60 18.17 12.54
C HIS A 27 36.10 17.84 11.12
N ILE A 28 35.93 16.54 10.82
CA ILE A 28 35.43 16.07 9.53
C ILE A 28 33.92 16.31 9.47
N GLN A 29 33.48 17.19 8.57
CA GLN A 29 32.07 17.56 8.40
C GLN A 29 31.42 16.85 7.20
N LEU A 30 30.09 16.77 7.20
CA LEU A 30 29.34 16.08 6.15
C LEU A 30 29.61 16.62 4.72
N PRO A 31 29.66 17.94 4.45
CA PRO A 31 29.99 18.44 3.11
C PRO A 31 31.38 18.01 2.60
N GLN A 32 32.36 17.90 3.50
CA GLN A 32 33.72 17.46 3.17
C GLN A 32 33.76 15.98 2.77
N LEU A 33 32.86 15.15 3.30
CA LEU A 33 32.70 13.75 2.88
C LEU A 33 31.96 13.66 1.55
N LEU A 34 30.91 14.44 1.35
CA LEU A 34 30.12 14.42 0.12
C LEU A 34 30.86 15.01 -1.09
N ALA A 35 31.92 15.81 -0.88
CA ALA A 35 32.80 16.30 -1.93
C ALA A 35 33.60 15.21 -2.68
N HIS A 36 33.59 13.96 -2.19
CA HIS A 36 34.27 12.83 -2.81
C HIS A 36 33.35 11.61 -2.94
N GLN A 37 33.34 10.96 -4.11
CA GLN A 37 32.54 9.76 -4.39
C GLN A 37 32.74 8.64 -3.35
N SER A 38 33.97 8.48 -2.83
CA SER A 38 34.28 7.51 -1.77
C SER A 38 33.67 7.88 -0.40
N GLY A 39 33.51 9.17 -0.10
CA GLY A 39 32.83 9.65 1.10
C GLY A 39 31.30 9.57 0.97
N GLN A 40 30.75 9.82 -0.22
CA GLN A 40 29.34 9.55 -0.55
C GLN A 40 28.99 8.07 -0.36
N ALA A 41 29.80 7.16 -0.91
CA ALA A 41 29.62 5.71 -0.75
C ALA A 41 29.71 5.27 0.72
N LEU A 42 30.65 5.82 1.49
CA LEU A 42 30.77 5.57 2.93
C LEU A 42 29.52 6.03 3.70
N VAL A 43 28.99 7.21 3.38
CA VAL A 43 27.76 7.76 3.97
C VAL A 43 26.56 6.85 3.71
N VAL A 44 26.37 6.39 2.46
CA VAL A 44 25.32 5.44 2.09
C VAL A 44 25.49 4.11 2.83
N ALA A 45 26.71 3.56 2.87
CA ALA A 45 26.98 2.27 3.51
C ALA A 45 26.72 2.30 5.04
N LEU A 46 27.10 3.39 5.73
CA LEU A 46 26.83 3.54 7.16
C LEU A 46 25.33 3.72 7.45
N ALA A 47 24.62 4.50 6.62
CA ALA A 47 23.17 4.68 6.73
C ALA A 47 22.41 3.37 6.46
N ALA A 48 22.82 2.62 5.45
CA ALA A 48 22.32 1.29 5.15
C ALA A 48 22.58 0.31 6.30
N TYR A 49 23.76 0.34 6.92
CA TYR A 49 24.11 -0.52 8.05
C TYR A 49 23.21 -0.26 9.27
N ILE A 50 22.93 1.00 9.60
CA ILE A 50 22.09 1.40 10.75
C ILE A 50 20.65 0.88 10.60
N ALA A 51 20.03 1.01 9.43
CA ALA A 51 18.67 0.50 9.23
C ALA A 51 18.61 -1.03 9.06
N ASN A 52 19.62 -1.65 8.43
CA ASN A 52 19.72 -3.11 8.37
C ASN A 52 19.99 -3.72 9.76
N TYR A 53 20.69 -3.01 10.65
CA TYR A 53 20.76 -3.35 12.07
C TYR A 53 19.35 -3.34 12.66
N LEU A 54 18.61 -2.23 12.59
CA LEU A 54 17.24 -2.12 13.13
C LEU A 54 16.30 -3.25 12.63
N ALA A 55 16.32 -3.53 11.32
CA ALA A 55 15.53 -4.60 10.72
C ALA A 55 15.91 -5.97 11.29
N LYS A 56 17.20 -6.35 11.28
CA LYS A 56 17.69 -7.60 11.88
C LYS A 56 17.42 -7.67 13.39
N THR A 57 17.53 -6.55 14.11
CA THR A 57 17.31 -6.49 15.55
C THR A 57 15.85 -6.35 15.96
N THR A 58 14.91 -6.32 15.02
CA THR A 58 13.46 -6.44 15.27
C THR A 58 12.83 -7.62 14.52
N GLY A 59 13.62 -8.34 13.71
CA GLY A 59 13.18 -9.39 12.79
C GLY A 59 12.24 -8.92 11.67
N GLN A 60 12.09 -7.60 11.50
CA GLN A 60 11.16 -7.01 10.54
C GLN A 60 11.75 -7.03 9.12
N PRO A 61 10.93 -7.22 8.07
CA PRO A 61 11.37 -7.03 6.70
C PRO A 61 11.78 -5.57 6.47
N ILE A 62 12.76 -5.35 5.58
CA ILE A 62 13.22 -4.02 5.17
C ILE A 62 13.16 -3.89 3.64
N ALA A 63 12.54 -2.82 3.18
CA ALA A 63 12.53 -2.39 1.78
C ALA A 63 13.21 -1.02 1.67
N TRP A 64 14.01 -0.83 0.61
CA TRP A 64 14.76 0.39 0.37
C TRP A 64 14.15 1.20 -0.75
N TYR A 65 13.93 2.49 -0.48
CA TYR A 65 13.37 3.45 -1.42
C TYR A 65 14.37 4.59 -1.66
N ASP A 66 14.62 4.86 -2.94
CA ASP A 66 15.10 6.18 -3.37
C ASP A 66 13.95 7.21 -3.26
N TYR A 67 14.29 8.50 -3.42
CA TYR A 67 13.33 9.60 -3.30
C TYR A 67 12.10 9.42 -4.23
N ASP A 68 12.33 9.09 -5.50
CA ASP A 68 11.27 8.95 -6.50
C ASP A 68 10.34 7.77 -6.20
N ARG A 69 10.89 6.62 -5.81
CA ARG A 69 10.09 5.45 -5.37
C ARG A 69 9.34 5.73 -4.08
N MET A 70 9.93 6.46 -3.13
CA MET A 70 9.27 6.82 -1.87
C MET A 70 8.10 7.77 -2.13
N LEU A 71 8.31 8.80 -2.97
CA LEU A 71 7.27 9.73 -3.39
C LEU A 71 6.12 9.00 -4.11
N ALA A 72 6.44 8.08 -5.03
CA ALA A 72 5.46 7.25 -5.72
C ALA A 72 4.72 6.26 -4.77
N GLN A 73 5.36 5.81 -3.70
CA GLN A 73 4.75 4.94 -2.69
C GLN A 73 3.77 5.72 -1.79
N LEU A 74 4.16 6.91 -1.32
CA LEU A 74 3.26 7.81 -0.57
C LEU A 74 2.03 8.22 -1.40
N ALA A 75 2.22 8.52 -2.69
CA ALA A 75 1.13 8.85 -3.61
C ALA A 75 0.11 7.72 -3.81
N ARG A 76 0.49 6.45 -3.58
CA ARG A 76 -0.44 5.29 -3.61
C ARG A 76 -1.18 5.07 -2.29
N GLN A 77 -0.58 5.45 -1.17
CA GLN A 77 -1.17 5.24 0.17
C GLN A 77 -2.17 6.35 0.53
N ASN A 78 -1.96 7.58 0.06
CA ASN A 78 -2.82 8.73 0.36
C ASN A 78 -4.05 8.79 -0.56
N LYS A 79 -5.19 8.24 -0.10
CA LYS A 79 -6.50 8.40 -0.77
C LYS A 79 -6.99 9.86 -0.90
N HIS A 80 -6.41 10.78 -0.12
CA HIS A 80 -6.60 12.23 -0.26
C HIS A 80 -5.21 12.91 -0.24
N PRO A 81 -4.88 13.80 -1.19
CA PRO A 81 -3.49 14.16 -1.49
C PRO A 81 -2.86 15.26 -0.61
N THR A 82 -3.49 15.66 0.51
CA THR A 82 -3.31 17.01 1.07
C THR A 82 -2.18 17.24 2.10
N HIS A 83 -1.57 16.21 2.72
CA HIS A 83 -0.74 16.45 3.93
C HIS A 83 0.58 15.66 4.10
N SER A 84 1.20 15.14 3.04
CA SER A 84 2.56 14.55 3.17
C SER A 84 3.38 14.61 1.87
N GLN A 85 3.91 15.78 1.56
CA GLN A 85 5.02 15.89 0.60
C GLN A 85 6.33 15.50 1.30
N LEU A 86 7.08 14.58 0.71
CA LEU A 86 8.43 14.22 1.13
C LEU A 86 9.39 15.33 0.65
N PRO A 87 10.17 16.00 1.52
CA PRO A 87 11.02 17.10 1.08
C PRO A 87 12.21 16.59 0.24
N ALA A 88 12.50 17.23 -0.89
CA ALA A 88 13.51 16.85 -1.87
C ALA A 88 14.97 17.15 -1.43
N ASN A 89 15.36 16.70 -0.24
CA ASN A 89 16.66 16.98 0.36
C ASN A 89 17.50 15.72 0.60
N PHE A 90 18.80 15.91 0.88
CA PHE A 90 19.75 14.88 1.27
C PHE A 90 19.18 13.82 2.22
N TYR A 91 18.44 14.25 3.24
CA TYR A 91 17.88 13.37 4.27
C TYR A 91 16.79 12.42 3.75
N SER A 92 16.07 12.81 2.69
CA SER A 92 15.06 11.99 2.02
C SER A 92 15.62 11.09 0.92
N SER A 93 16.90 11.24 0.55
CA SER A 93 17.54 10.43 -0.50
C SER A 93 17.27 8.93 -0.28
N LEU A 94 17.63 8.43 0.90
CA LEU A 94 17.57 7.00 1.23
C LEU A 94 16.61 6.77 2.39
N THR A 95 15.45 6.18 2.09
CA THR A 95 14.43 5.83 3.08
C THR A 95 14.30 4.31 3.18
N ALA A 96 14.45 3.77 4.40
CA ALA A 96 14.12 2.39 4.72
C ALA A 96 12.65 2.30 5.17
N HIS A 97 11.85 1.47 4.54
CA HIS A 97 10.57 1.01 5.09
C HIS A 97 10.85 -0.28 5.88
N ILE A 98 10.51 -0.30 7.16
CA ILE A 98 10.78 -1.42 8.07
C ILE A 98 9.45 -1.89 8.67
N GLY A 99 9.13 -3.17 8.51
CA GLY A 99 7.80 -3.71 8.82
C GLY A 99 6.70 -3.05 7.98
N HIS A 100 5.47 -3.00 8.50
CA HIS A 100 4.33 -2.51 7.70
C HIS A 100 4.21 -0.97 7.62
N LYS A 101 4.68 -0.22 8.63
CA LYS A 101 4.30 1.20 8.81
C LYS A 101 5.45 2.16 9.24
N VAL A 102 6.65 1.67 9.55
CA VAL A 102 7.77 2.54 9.95
C VAL A 102 8.60 2.94 8.72
N TYR A 103 8.69 4.24 8.45
CA TYR A 103 9.65 4.82 7.52
C TYR A 103 10.82 5.44 8.30
N CYS A 104 12.03 4.96 8.03
CA CYS A 104 13.27 5.30 8.71
C CYS A 104 14.22 6.01 7.74
N GLN A 105 14.69 7.20 8.10
CA GLN A 105 15.59 8.03 7.30
C GLN A 105 16.97 8.16 7.99
N PRO A 106 17.82 7.13 7.93
CA PRO A 106 19.06 7.06 8.72
C PRO A 106 20.07 8.18 8.41
N LEU A 107 19.98 8.80 7.23
CA LEU A 107 20.80 9.96 6.85
C LEU A 107 20.62 11.17 7.79
N LYS A 108 19.45 11.32 8.44
CA LYS A 108 19.19 12.38 9.44
C LYS A 108 20.10 12.31 10.66
N LEU A 109 20.65 11.13 10.98
CA LEU A 109 21.47 10.90 12.16
C LEU A 109 22.94 11.35 11.96
N LEU A 110 23.40 11.44 10.71
CA LEU A 110 24.81 11.60 10.37
C LEU A 110 25.41 12.97 10.74
N PRO A 111 24.72 14.12 10.59
CA PRO A 111 25.27 15.41 11.02
C PRO A 111 25.58 15.44 12.53
N ASP A 112 24.67 14.92 13.36
CA ASP A 112 24.83 14.87 14.81
C ASP A 112 25.97 13.95 15.26
N LEU A 113 26.14 12.81 14.58
CA LEU A 113 27.24 11.88 14.84
C LEU A 113 28.60 12.46 14.43
N LEU A 114 28.67 13.20 13.31
CA LEU A 114 29.88 13.90 12.89
C LEU A 114 30.20 15.12 13.79
N GLN A 115 29.20 15.70 14.46
CA GLN A 115 29.39 16.66 15.56
C GLN A 115 29.80 15.98 16.89
N GLY A 116 29.83 14.64 16.95
CA GLY A 116 30.25 13.88 18.13
C GLY A 116 29.17 13.71 19.21
N LYS A 117 27.89 13.91 18.89
CA LYS A 117 26.77 13.69 19.82
C LYS A 117 26.47 12.19 19.94
N GLU A 118 26.18 11.70 21.15
CA GLU A 118 25.90 10.27 21.40
C GLU A 118 24.44 9.87 21.06
N VAL A 119 23.95 10.29 19.88
CA VAL A 119 22.55 10.07 19.45
C VAL A 119 22.27 8.66 18.94
N LEU A 120 23.28 7.90 18.49
CA LEU A 120 23.07 6.58 17.88
C LEU A 120 22.39 5.56 18.81
N PRO A 121 22.80 5.37 20.08
CA PRO A 121 22.12 4.44 20.99
C PRO A 121 20.66 4.84 21.25
N GLN A 122 20.40 6.14 21.39
CA GLN A 122 19.05 6.68 21.65
C GLN A 122 18.13 6.47 20.44
N PHE A 123 18.61 6.77 19.23
CA PHE A 123 17.90 6.54 17.97
C PHE A 123 17.58 5.06 17.77
N ILE A 124 18.55 4.16 18.01
CA ILE A 124 18.33 2.72 17.89
C ILE A 124 17.23 2.25 18.85
N ALA A 125 17.26 2.69 20.11
CA ALA A 125 16.24 2.34 21.11
C ALA A 125 14.85 2.89 20.74
N GLN A 126 14.76 4.17 20.35
CA GLN A 126 13.49 4.80 19.97
C GLN A 126 12.87 4.16 18.72
N MET A 127 13.67 3.86 17.69
CA MET A 127 13.18 3.22 16.47
C MET A 127 12.77 1.77 16.72
N THR A 128 13.53 1.04 17.55
CA THR A 128 13.17 -0.32 17.99
C THR A 128 11.83 -0.31 18.73
N GLN A 129 11.63 0.61 19.68
CA GLN A 129 10.37 0.72 20.41
C GLN A 129 9.21 1.17 19.50
N THR A 130 9.46 2.05 18.53
CA THR A 130 8.45 2.46 17.53
C THR A 130 8.00 1.28 16.67
N LEU A 131 8.94 0.42 16.25
CA LEU A 131 8.67 -0.82 15.52
C LEU A 131 7.86 -1.80 16.37
N TYR A 132 8.19 -1.97 17.65
CA TYR A 132 7.41 -2.84 18.55
C TYR A 132 6.01 -2.31 18.83
N GLN A 133 5.84 -1.01 19.11
CA GLN A 133 4.53 -0.36 19.27
C GLN A 133 3.64 -0.51 18.03
N GLN A 134 4.18 -0.32 16.82
CA GLN A 134 3.41 -0.53 15.58
C GLN A 134 3.16 -2.02 15.27
N SER A 135 3.76 -2.94 16.03
CA SER A 135 3.49 -4.38 15.99
C SER A 135 2.60 -4.88 17.14
N GLN A 136 1.93 -3.99 17.89
CA GLN A 136 0.95 -4.42 18.90
C GLN A 136 -0.23 -5.15 18.24
N VAL A 137 -0.60 -6.30 18.80
CA VAL A 137 -1.66 -7.16 18.27
C VAL A 137 -3.01 -6.58 18.65
N ASN A 138 -3.84 -6.26 17.66
CA ASN A 138 -5.19 -5.76 17.91
C ASN A 138 -6.13 -6.93 18.23
N LEU A 139 -6.52 -7.07 19.49
CA LEU A 139 -7.41 -8.15 19.97
C LEU A 139 -8.82 -8.10 19.37
N LEU A 140 -9.21 -7.02 18.67
CA LEU A 140 -10.47 -6.88 17.95
C LEU A 140 -10.44 -7.47 16.52
N GLN A 141 -9.34 -8.09 16.09
CA GLN A 141 -9.25 -8.83 14.82
C GLN A 141 -9.83 -10.26 14.97
N SER A 142 -9.87 -11.02 13.87
CA SER A 142 -10.24 -12.44 13.95
C SER A 142 -9.29 -13.23 14.87
N PRO A 143 -9.77 -14.27 15.58
CA PRO A 143 -8.94 -15.09 16.46
C PRO A 143 -7.67 -15.63 15.80
N GLU A 144 -7.75 -16.04 14.53
CA GLU A 144 -6.62 -16.43 13.69
C GLU A 144 -5.61 -15.29 13.49
N ALA A 145 -6.07 -14.08 13.17
CA ALA A 145 -5.18 -12.92 12.98
C ALA A 145 -4.51 -12.50 14.29
N VAL A 146 -5.23 -12.56 15.42
CA VAL A 146 -4.65 -12.33 16.76
C VAL A 146 -3.57 -13.39 17.05
N CYS A 147 -3.87 -14.67 16.81
CA CYS A 147 -2.92 -15.77 16.97
C CYS A 147 -1.65 -15.57 16.14
N GLN A 148 -1.77 -15.37 14.82
CA GLN A 148 -0.62 -15.13 13.94
C GLN A 148 0.15 -13.86 14.34
N GLY A 149 -0.53 -12.81 14.83
CA GLY A 149 0.10 -11.58 15.31
C GLY A 149 1.01 -11.79 16.52
N TYR A 150 0.63 -12.66 17.46
CA TYR A 150 1.50 -13.07 18.57
C TYR A 150 2.62 -14.00 18.10
N LEU A 151 2.31 -15.00 17.28
CA LEU A 151 3.32 -15.94 16.76
C LEU A 151 4.38 -15.26 15.87
N ALA A 152 4.05 -14.13 15.22
CA ALA A 152 5.02 -13.30 14.51
C ALA A 152 6.14 -12.79 15.44
N LYS A 153 5.80 -12.37 16.66
CA LYS A 153 6.76 -11.88 17.67
C LYS A 153 7.70 -12.97 18.19
N VAL A 154 7.28 -14.23 18.07
CA VAL A 154 8.12 -15.41 18.37
C VAL A 154 9.14 -15.62 17.24
N LYS A 155 8.66 -15.69 15.98
CA LYS A 155 9.48 -15.98 14.81
C LYS A 155 10.58 -14.94 14.54
N THR A 156 10.38 -13.68 14.91
CA THR A 156 11.42 -12.65 14.79
C THR A 156 12.66 -12.91 15.67
N GLY A 157 12.68 -13.99 16.46
CA GLY A 157 13.81 -14.44 17.27
C GLY A 157 14.07 -13.55 18.48
N LYS A 158 13.13 -12.66 18.80
CA LYS A 158 13.31 -11.57 19.75
C LYS A 158 12.03 -11.22 20.50
N LEU A 159 11.84 -11.93 21.59
CA LEU A 159 11.11 -11.42 22.75
C LEU A 159 11.99 -10.35 23.43
N GLN A 160 12.07 -9.20 22.78
CA GLN A 160 12.69 -7.95 23.25
C GLN A 160 11.69 -6.78 23.17
N ASP A 161 10.42 -7.11 22.98
CA ASP A 161 9.29 -6.20 23.06
C ASP A 161 8.92 -6.03 24.53
N ASP A 162 9.15 -4.83 25.09
CA ASP A 162 8.82 -4.48 26.48
C ASP A 162 7.30 -4.55 26.76
N ALA A 163 6.45 -4.66 25.72
CA ALA A 163 5.02 -4.95 25.87
C ALA A 163 4.72 -6.43 26.18
N ILE A 164 5.74 -7.29 26.32
CA ILE A 164 5.60 -8.69 26.77
C ILE A 164 6.39 -8.87 28.07
N ALA A 165 5.69 -9.13 29.17
CA ALA A 165 6.30 -9.39 30.47
C ALA A 165 7.18 -10.65 30.44
N PHE A 166 8.15 -10.71 31.35
CA PHE A 166 9.04 -11.87 31.55
C PHE A 166 9.80 -12.35 30.29
N SER A 167 9.88 -11.53 29.24
CA SER A 167 10.53 -11.83 27.96
C SER A 167 11.99 -12.31 28.12
N SER A 168 12.70 -11.81 29.12
CA SER A 168 14.05 -12.26 29.53
C SER A 168 14.13 -13.72 29.97
N TYR A 169 13.07 -14.29 30.57
CA TYR A 169 13.01 -15.71 30.94
C TYR A 169 12.76 -16.60 29.72
N LEU A 170 12.15 -16.06 28.67
CA LEU A 170 11.90 -16.77 27.41
C LEU A 170 13.08 -16.68 26.42
N ALA A 171 14.12 -15.89 26.73
CA ALA A 171 15.25 -15.62 25.82
C ALA A 171 16.12 -16.84 25.48
N ALA A 172 15.99 -17.96 26.20
CA ALA A 172 16.67 -19.22 25.93
C ALA A 172 15.80 -20.27 25.22
N VAL A 173 14.51 -20.00 25.02
CA VAL A 173 13.55 -20.95 24.43
C VAL A 173 13.72 -21.00 22.91
N ASN A 174 13.96 -22.18 22.35
CA ASN A 174 13.96 -22.42 20.91
C ASN A 174 12.53 -22.72 20.43
N PHE A 175 11.83 -21.69 19.91
CA PHE A 175 10.43 -21.79 19.48
C PHE A 175 10.27 -22.43 18.08
N ASP A 176 10.66 -23.69 17.92
CA ASP A 176 10.65 -24.45 16.66
C ASP A 176 9.37 -25.27 16.39
N ASN A 177 8.39 -25.23 17.30
CA ASN A 177 7.18 -26.07 17.34
C ASN A 177 7.46 -27.57 17.62
N SER A 178 8.61 -27.91 18.20
CA SER A 178 8.88 -29.24 18.76
C SER A 178 8.24 -29.44 20.14
N ARG A 179 8.18 -30.69 20.60
CA ARG A 179 7.83 -31.00 22.00
C ARG A 179 8.86 -30.44 22.99
N ASP A 180 10.13 -30.33 22.59
CA ASP A 180 11.21 -29.82 23.46
C ASP A 180 11.09 -28.31 23.68
N SER A 181 10.54 -27.57 22.71
CA SER A 181 10.19 -26.15 22.90
C SER A 181 9.14 -25.94 24.00
N LEU A 182 8.20 -26.87 24.16
CA LEU A 182 7.20 -26.83 25.24
C LEU A 182 7.85 -27.10 26.60
N VAL A 183 8.77 -28.06 26.67
CA VAL A 183 9.55 -28.33 27.91
C VAL A 183 10.37 -27.10 28.32
N GLN A 184 10.96 -26.38 27.38
CA GLN A 184 11.69 -25.13 27.66
C GLN A 184 10.76 -23.99 28.15
N ILE A 185 9.52 -23.94 27.66
CA ILE A 185 8.48 -23.03 28.20
C ILE A 185 8.08 -23.43 29.62
N ASP A 186 7.96 -24.74 29.91
CA ASP A 186 7.68 -25.25 31.25
C ASP A 186 8.80 -24.94 32.26
N GLU A 187 10.06 -25.02 31.83
CA GLU A 187 11.22 -24.58 32.61
C GLU A 187 11.20 -23.07 32.85
N ALA A 188 10.94 -22.26 31.83
CA ALA A 188 10.86 -20.80 31.94
C ALA A 188 9.73 -20.34 32.87
N LEU A 189 8.53 -20.92 32.75
CA LEU A 189 7.40 -20.65 33.65
C LEU A 189 7.71 -21.09 35.09
N SER A 190 8.44 -22.19 35.27
CA SER A 190 8.89 -22.64 36.59
C SER A 190 9.91 -21.67 37.21
N ALA A 191 10.81 -21.11 36.41
CA ALA A 191 11.78 -20.11 36.86
C ALA A 191 11.10 -18.78 37.23
N ILE A 192 10.11 -18.33 36.46
CA ILE A 192 9.26 -17.17 36.80
C ILE A 192 8.56 -17.44 38.14
N GLN A 193 7.92 -18.61 38.30
CA GLN A 193 7.19 -18.93 39.53
C GLN A 193 8.10 -19.06 40.75
N GLN A 194 9.35 -19.52 40.59
CA GLN A 194 10.35 -19.51 41.67
C GLN A 194 10.85 -18.10 42.02
N ALA A 195 10.91 -17.18 41.04
CA ALA A 195 11.39 -15.82 41.24
C ALA A 195 10.35 -14.88 41.90
N PHE A 196 9.05 -15.08 41.61
CA PHE A 196 7.97 -14.21 42.08
C PHE A 196 7.03 -14.86 43.12
N GLY A 197 6.93 -16.20 43.16
CA GLY A 197 6.18 -16.93 44.19
C GLY A 197 4.66 -16.69 44.17
N PHE A 198 4.06 -16.55 42.99
CA PHE A 198 2.65 -16.17 42.85
C PHE A 198 1.68 -17.20 43.47
N THR A 199 0.54 -16.72 43.94
CA THR A 199 -0.55 -17.51 44.53
C THR A 199 -1.89 -17.21 43.83
N GLN A 200 -2.90 -18.04 44.05
CA GLN A 200 -4.26 -17.81 43.50
C GLN A 200 -4.84 -16.41 43.82
N ALA A 201 -4.40 -15.75 44.90
CA ALA A 201 -4.85 -14.40 45.24
C ALA A 201 -4.28 -13.32 44.30
N ASP A 202 -3.06 -13.52 43.79
CA ASP A 202 -2.32 -12.52 43.01
C ASP A 202 -2.76 -12.44 41.54
N TYR A 203 -3.51 -13.46 41.07
CA TYR A 203 -3.99 -13.58 39.70
C TYR A 203 -4.76 -12.34 39.20
N LEU A 204 -5.67 -11.79 40.01
CA LEU A 204 -6.46 -10.61 39.63
C LEU A 204 -5.66 -9.30 39.60
N GLU A 205 -4.53 -9.23 40.32
CA GLU A 205 -3.59 -8.10 40.21
C GLU A 205 -2.69 -8.28 38.99
N PHE A 206 -2.19 -9.49 38.77
CA PHE A 206 -1.35 -9.84 37.62
C PHE A 206 -2.05 -9.54 36.28
N LEU A 207 -3.36 -9.77 36.16
CA LEU A 207 -4.12 -9.46 34.94
C LEU A 207 -4.41 -7.97 34.71
N GLN A 208 -4.15 -7.07 35.67
CA GLN A 208 -4.27 -5.62 35.43
C GLN A 208 -3.11 -5.07 34.57
N ASP A 209 -2.02 -5.83 34.46
CA ASP A 209 -0.86 -5.49 33.65
C ASP A 209 -1.01 -6.05 32.22
N ALA A 210 -1.22 -5.17 31.25
CA ALA A 210 -1.39 -5.54 29.84
C ALA A 210 -0.18 -6.31 29.27
N SER A 211 1.03 -6.09 29.79
CA SER A 211 2.23 -6.83 29.34
C SER A 211 2.22 -8.28 29.81
N ARG A 212 1.56 -8.56 30.95
CA ARG A 212 1.37 -9.91 31.49
C ARG A 212 0.23 -10.65 30.79
N GLN A 213 -0.83 -9.94 30.40
CA GLN A 213 -1.83 -10.49 29.48
C GLN A 213 -1.18 -10.89 28.14
N ALA A 214 -0.36 -10.00 27.55
CA ALA A 214 0.35 -10.27 26.29
C ALA A 214 1.30 -11.47 26.37
N PHE A 215 1.98 -11.66 27.51
CA PHE A 215 2.78 -12.86 27.79
C PHE A 215 1.93 -14.14 27.82
N CYS A 216 0.79 -14.14 28.51
CA CYS A 216 -0.13 -15.27 28.51
C CYS A 216 -0.71 -15.56 27.11
N TYR A 217 -1.11 -14.54 26.35
CA TYR A 217 -1.57 -14.70 24.98
C TYR A 217 -0.50 -15.33 24.09
N LEU A 218 0.73 -14.79 24.11
CA LEU A 218 1.88 -15.31 23.36
C LEU A 218 2.09 -16.82 23.59
N LEU A 219 2.22 -17.21 24.87
CA LEU A 219 2.47 -18.60 25.22
C LEU A 219 1.25 -19.49 24.97
N GLY A 220 0.03 -19.03 25.25
CA GLY A 220 -1.19 -19.80 24.96
C GLY A 220 -1.37 -20.09 23.47
N PHE A 221 -1.19 -19.10 22.60
CA PHE A 221 -1.24 -19.32 21.14
C PHE A 221 -0.13 -20.29 20.67
N TYR A 222 1.10 -20.15 21.18
CA TYR A 222 2.21 -21.03 20.83
C TYR A 222 2.01 -22.48 21.32
N ILE A 223 1.62 -22.67 22.58
CA ILE A 223 1.30 -23.99 23.15
C ILE A 223 0.16 -24.64 22.37
N GLY A 224 -0.89 -23.87 22.04
CA GLY A 224 -2.03 -24.34 21.24
C GLY A 224 -1.62 -24.85 19.85
N VAL A 225 -0.99 -24.00 19.04
CA VAL A 225 -0.57 -24.37 17.68
C VAL A 225 0.48 -25.49 17.68
N THR A 226 1.43 -25.47 18.63
CA THR A 226 2.42 -26.55 18.76
C THR A 226 1.75 -27.88 19.13
N SER A 227 0.77 -27.87 20.04
CA SER A 227 0.01 -29.07 20.41
C SER A 227 -0.78 -29.64 19.23
N SER A 228 -1.43 -28.78 18.43
CA SER A 228 -2.13 -29.20 17.22
C SER A 228 -1.20 -29.75 16.14
N ARG A 229 -0.01 -29.13 15.95
CA ARG A 229 1.05 -29.65 15.06
C ARG A 229 1.53 -31.04 15.51
N LEU A 230 1.82 -31.23 16.80
CA LEU A 230 2.25 -32.53 17.35
C LEU A 230 1.14 -33.61 17.32
N ALA A 231 -0.12 -33.20 17.37
CA ALA A 231 -1.28 -34.10 17.23
C ALA A 231 -1.74 -34.30 15.77
N ASN A 232 -1.11 -33.64 14.79
CA ASN A 232 -1.54 -33.57 13.39
C ASN A 232 -3.04 -33.21 13.22
N ALA A 233 -3.54 -32.35 14.11
CA ALA A 233 -4.96 -32.11 14.33
C ALA A 233 -5.44 -30.81 13.67
N PRO A 234 -6.49 -30.83 12.82
CA PRO A 234 -7.08 -29.61 12.26
C PRO A 234 -7.76 -28.79 13.37
N VAL A 235 -7.49 -27.49 13.41
CA VAL A 235 -8.02 -26.58 14.44
C VAL A 235 -8.42 -25.22 13.89
N ARG A 236 -9.36 -24.57 14.59
CA ARG A 236 -9.64 -23.13 14.46
C ARG A 236 -9.53 -22.43 15.81
N TRP A 237 -9.26 -21.14 15.82
CA TRP A 237 -9.36 -20.31 17.01
C TRP A 237 -10.75 -19.66 17.04
N VAL A 238 -11.29 -19.45 18.24
CA VAL A 238 -12.58 -18.78 18.44
C VAL A 238 -12.49 -17.82 19.62
N SER A 239 -13.21 -16.70 19.54
CA SER A 239 -13.26 -15.71 20.62
C SER A 239 -14.23 -16.14 21.73
N PHE A 240 -14.14 -15.48 22.90
CA PHE A 240 -15.11 -15.63 23.98
C PHE A 240 -16.56 -15.53 23.49
N ALA A 241 -16.89 -14.49 22.71
CA ALA A 241 -18.25 -14.28 22.18
C ALA A 241 -18.76 -15.47 21.35
N GLN A 242 -17.95 -15.97 20.40
CA GLN A 242 -18.33 -17.11 19.56
C GLN A 242 -18.56 -18.40 20.35
N MET A 243 -17.84 -18.59 21.46
CA MET A 243 -18.05 -19.70 22.39
C MET A 243 -19.26 -19.47 23.31
N TYR A 244 -19.50 -18.22 23.73
CA TYR A 244 -20.65 -17.85 24.55
C TYR A 244 -21.98 -18.04 23.79
N ASP A 245 -22.03 -17.67 22.50
CA ASP A 245 -23.18 -17.95 21.62
C ASP A 245 -23.49 -19.45 21.51
N SER A 246 -22.47 -20.31 21.70
CA SER A 246 -22.58 -21.77 21.61
C SER A 246 -22.86 -22.47 22.94
N LEU A 247 -22.43 -21.90 24.09
CA LEU A 247 -22.46 -22.55 25.42
C LEU A 247 -23.27 -21.77 26.48
N GLY A 248 -23.63 -20.52 26.23
CA GLY A 248 -24.38 -19.64 27.13
C GLY A 248 -23.67 -19.33 28.45
N GLU A 249 -24.46 -18.96 29.47
CA GLU A 249 -24.01 -18.52 30.81
C GLU A 249 -23.08 -19.51 31.55
N ALA A 250 -22.99 -20.77 31.10
CA ALA A 250 -22.04 -21.74 31.63
C ALA A 250 -20.58 -21.43 31.26
N PHE A 251 -20.35 -20.59 30.24
CA PHE A 251 -19.03 -20.18 29.78
C PHE A 251 -18.72 -18.75 30.27
N ALA A 252 -17.92 -18.64 31.33
CA ALA A 252 -17.61 -17.36 31.98
C ALA A 252 -16.51 -16.58 31.24
N GLU A 253 -16.63 -15.25 31.20
CA GLU A 253 -15.61 -14.36 30.63
C GLU A 253 -14.35 -14.32 31.50
N CYS A 254 -13.20 -14.70 30.94
CA CYS A 254 -11.88 -14.62 31.56
C CYS A 254 -10.77 -14.66 30.48
N LEU A 255 -9.51 -14.44 30.88
CA LEU A 255 -8.36 -14.47 29.97
C LEU A 255 -8.28 -15.82 29.22
N GLU A 256 -8.50 -16.92 29.95
CA GLU A 256 -8.36 -18.28 29.45
C GLU A 256 -9.46 -18.68 28.45
N HIS A 257 -10.56 -17.93 28.45
CA HIS A 257 -11.69 -18.08 27.55
C HIS A 257 -11.75 -16.98 26.48
N SER A 258 -10.85 -15.99 26.53
CA SER A 258 -10.80 -14.88 25.56
C SER A 258 -10.50 -15.36 24.14
N PHE A 259 -9.59 -16.34 24.03
CA PHE A 259 -9.32 -17.09 22.79
C PHE A 259 -9.20 -18.57 23.11
N VAL A 260 -10.03 -19.38 22.46
CA VAL A 260 -10.17 -20.82 22.69
C VAL A 260 -9.79 -21.59 21.44
N LEU A 261 -9.13 -22.73 21.62
CA LEU A 261 -8.72 -23.61 20.53
C LEU A 261 -9.79 -24.69 20.30
N LEU A 262 -10.43 -24.69 19.14
CA LEU A 262 -11.50 -25.62 18.80
C LEU A 262 -11.00 -26.73 17.85
N PHE A 263 -11.24 -27.97 18.28
CA PHE A 263 -11.14 -29.21 17.51
C PHE A 263 -12.56 -29.68 17.17
N GLU A 264 -12.69 -30.64 16.25
CA GLU A 264 -13.96 -31.15 15.70
C GLU A 264 -15.08 -31.35 16.75
N ASP A 265 -14.85 -32.20 17.76
CA ASP A 265 -15.85 -32.49 18.82
C ASP A 265 -15.66 -31.70 20.13
N CYS A 266 -14.58 -30.90 20.29
CA CYS A 266 -14.27 -30.31 21.59
C CYS A 266 -13.33 -29.10 21.56
N TYR A 267 -13.37 -28.31 22.63
CA TYR A 267 -12.48 -27.15 22.81
C TYR A 267 -11.35 -27.42 23.83
N ARG A 268 -10.32 -26.59 23.77
CA ARG A 268 -9.18 -26.53 24.70
C ARG A 268 -8.82 -25.08 25.01
N THR A 269 -8.26 -24.86 26.19
CA THR A 269 -7.86 -23.53 26.71
C THR A 269 -6.36 -23.48 26.99
N PRO A 270 -5.47 -23.40 25.96
CA PRO A 270 -4.01 -23.38 26.14
C PRO A 270 -3.51 -22.29 27.10
N MET A 271 -4.19 -21.14 27.13
CA MET A 271 -3.98 -20.04 28.07
C MET A 271 -3.97 -20.52 29.54
N LEU A 272 -4.86 -21.46 29.90
CA LEU A 272 -4.98 -22.01 31.25
C LEU A 272 -3.75 -22.84 31.64
N VAL A 273 -2.97 -23.37 30.70
CA VAL A 273 -1.71 -24.05 31.04
C VAL A 273 -0.73 -23.05 31.68
N VAL A 274 -0.65 -21.84 31.10
CA VAL A 274 0.23 -20.76 31.56
C VAL A 274 -0.21 -20.28 32.95
N THR A 275 -1.49 -19.97 33.13
CA THR A 275 -1.99 -19.45 34.41
C THR A 275 -2.13 -20.54 35.48
N ASN A 276 -2.38 -21.79 35.13
CA ASN A 276 -2.31 -22.91 36.07
C ASN A 276 -0.86 -23.19 36.53
N ARG A 277 0.15 -23.04 35.67
CA ARG A 277 1.58 -23.17 36.06
C ARG A 277 2.02 -22.10 37.05
N LEU A 278 1.54 -20.86 36.87
CA LEU A 278 1.91 -19.72 37.73
C LEU A 278 1.07 -19.64 39.02
N PHE A 279 -0.24 -19.90 38.97
CA PHE A 279 -1.16 -19.64 40.10
C PHE A 279 -1.83 -20.88 40.67
N GLY A 280 -1.75 -22.04 40.01
CA GLY A 280 -2.40 -23.28 40.46
C GLY A 280 -3.93 -23.21 40.45
N LEU A 281 -4.54 -22.52 39.48
CA LEU A 281 -5.97 -22.23 39.41
C LEU A 281 -6.87 -23.49 39.32
N ALA A 282 -6.38 -24.55 38.69
CA ALA A 282 -7.16 -25.74 38.34
C ALA A 282 -6.38 -27.03 38.59
N SER A 283 -6.57 -27.61 39.79
CA SER A 283 -5.87 -28.81 40.26
C SER A 283 -6.10 -30.09 39.44
N ASN A 284 -7.13 -30.12 38.59
CA ASN A 284 -7.45 -31.23 37.68
C ASN A 284 -7.14 -30.92 36.21
N PHE A 285 -6.48 -29.78 35.92
CA PHE A 285 -6.05 -29.37 34.58
C PHE A 285 -4.53 -29.59 34.43
N PRO A 286 -4.01 -29.83 33.22
CA PRO A 286 -2.58 -30.01 33.01
C PRO A 286 -1.73 -28.91 33.63
N THR A 287 -0.59 -29.34 34.19
CA THR A 287 0.34 -28.48 34.92
C THR A 287 1.59 -28.16 34.12
N THR A 288 1.73 -28.71 32.90
CA THR A 288 2.80 -28.38 31.94
C THR A 288 2.29 -28.33 30.51
N ALA A 289 2.95 -27.55 29.66
CA ALA A 289 2.72 -27.47 28.23
C ALA A 289 3.02 -28.79 27.52
N ALA A 290 4.08 -29.49 27.94
CA ALA A 290 4.38 -30.83 27.46
C ALA A 290 3.27 -31.85 27.82
N GLU A 291 2.73 -31.83 29.06
CA GLU A 291 1.60 -32.69 29.46
C GLU A 291 0.33 -32.37 28.67
N PHE A 292 0.04 -31.08 28.48
CA PHE A 292 -1.09 -30.62 27.67
C PHE A 292 -0.98 -31.12 26.22
N ALA A 293 0.18 -31.00 25.57
CA ALA A 293 0.41 -31.52 24.24
C ALA A 293 0.28 -33.06 24.17
N ASP A 294 0.84 -33.79 25.15
CA ASP A 294 0.71 -35.25 25.25
C ASP A 294 -0.75 -35.68 25.47
N ILE A 295 -1.61 -34.84 26.06
CA ILE A 295 -3.05 -35.08 26.22
C ILE A 295 -3.79 -34.80 24.91
N VAL A 296 -3.53 -33.66 24.26
CA VAL A 296 -4.10 -33.32 22.95
C VAL A 296 -3.73 -34.39 21.92
N GLN A 297 -2.48 -34.85 21.87
CA GLN A 297 -2.06 -35.93 20.98
C GLN A 297 -2.79 -37.26 21.26
N ARG A 298 -3.09 -37.59 22.53
CA ARG A 298 -3.84 -38.82 22.88
C ARG A 298 -5.35 -38.73 22.68
N GLN A 299 -5.93 -37.54 22.73
CA GLN A 299 -7.39 -37.33 22.68
C GLN A 299 -7.89 -36.79 21.33
N ASN A 300 -7.01 -36.16 20.54
CA ASN A 300 -7.34 -35.40 19.34
C ASN A 300 -6.39 -35.71 18.18
N ALA A 301 -5.78 -36.91 18.13
CA ALA A 301 -4.91 -37.33 17.03
C ALA A 301 -5.62 -37.23 15.67
N GLY A 302 -5.20 -36.26 14.85
CA GLY A 302 -5.76 -36.02 13.54
C GLY A 302 -5.07 -36.85 12.44
N HIS A 303 -5.85 -37.25 11.45
CA HIS A 303 -5.37 -37.98 10.28
C HIS A 303 -5.27 -37.08 9.04
N LEU A 304 -4.86 -35.81 9.24
CA LEU A 304 -4.61 -34.90 8.14
C LEU A 304 -3.48 -35.46 7.26
N ALA A 305 -3.81 -35.84 6.03
CA ALA A 305 -2.82 -36.22 5.03
C ALA A 305 -2.40 -34.98 4.24
N VAL A 306 -1.10 -34.82 4.00
CA VAL A 306 -0.51 -33.68 3.27
C VAL A 306 0.28 -34.22 2.09
N TYR A 307 -0.05 -33.77 0.88
CA TYR A 307 0.48 -34.27 -0.38
C TYR A 307 1.35 -33.19 -1.05
N PRO A 308 2.67 -33.17 -0.79
CA PRO A 308 3.59 -32.21 -1.40
C PRO A 308 3.76 -32.44 -2.90
N TYR A 309 3.95 -31.36 -3.66
CA TYR A 309 4.31 -31.43 -5.07
C TYR A 309 5.70 -32.05 -5.26
N GLN A 310 5.84 -32.87 -6.31
CA GLN A 310 7.10 -33.53 -6.69
C GLN A 310 7.30 -33.39 -8.20
N GLU A 311 8.49 -32.95 -8.63
CA GLU A 311 8.79 -32.75 -10.06
C GLU A 311 9.04 -34.06 -10.82
N ALA A 312 9.39 -35.14 -10.12
CA ALA A 312 9.70 -36.44 -10.69
C ALA A 312 8.68 -37.50 -10.21
N VAL A 313 8.04 -38.18 -11.16
CA VAL A 313 7.05 -39.23 -10.86
C VAL A 313 7.75 -40.57 -10.74
N ASN A 314 7.89 -41.05 -9.50
CA ASN A 314 8.46 -42.36 -9.18
C ASN A 314 7.40 -43.40 -8.78
N SER A 315 6.10 -43.12 -8.98
CA SER A 315 5.02 -44.04 -8.64
C SER A 315 4.95 -45.20 -9.63
N THR A 316 5.35 -46.40 -9.19
CA THR A 316 5.11 -47.67 -9.89
C THR A 316 3.75 -48.29 -9.55
N THR A 317 2.90 -47.55 -8.85
CA THR A 317 1.56 -47.96 -8.40
C THR A 317 0.60 -48.02 -9.58
N ASP A 318 0.01 -49.20 -9.82
CA ASP A 318 -1.02 -49.37 -10.86
C ASP A 318 -2.33 -48.70 -10.42
N LEU A 319 -2.94 -47.91 -11.32
CA LEU A 319 -4.09 -47.06 -11.02
C LEU A 319 -5.20 -47.23 -12.08
N PRO A 320 -6.48 -47.32 -11.68
CA PRO A 320 -7.61 -47.36 -12.61
C PRO A 320 -7.64 -46.12 -13.53
N ALA A 321 -7.84 -46.34 -14.84
CA ALA A 321 -7.87 -45.27 -15.84
C ALA A 321 -8.89 -44.15 -15.50
N HIS A 322 -10.08 -44.53 -15.05
CA HIS A 322 -11.15 -43.61 -14.67
C HIS A 322 -10.75 -42.71 -13.48
N TRP A 323 -9.89 -43.20 -12.56
CA TRP A 323 -9.35 -42.39 -11.47
C TRP A 323 -8.32 -41.39 -11.99
N MET A 324 -7.41 -41.81 -12.88
CA MET A 324 -6.43 -40.90 -13.50
C MET A 324 -7.13 -39.79 -14.31
N SER A 325 -8.15 -40.12 -15.10
CA SER A 325 -8.98 -39.15 -15.83
C SER A 325 -9.73 -38.19 -14.90
N ALA A 326 -10.19 -38.66 -13.74
CA ALA A 326 -10.84 -37.81 -12.73
C ALA A 326 -9.86 -36.82 -12.08
N MET A 327 -8.64 -37.25 -11.75
CA MET A 327 -7.58 -36.35 -11.26
C MET A 327 -7.14 -35.34 -12.34
N GLN A 328 -7.13 -35.76 -13.61
CA GLN A 328 -6.84 -34.87 -14.73
C GLN A 328 -7.90 -33.78 -14.89
N ALA A 329 -9.19 -34.15 -14.82
CA ALA A 329 -10.27 -33.18 -14.81
C ALA A 329 -10.17 -32.23 -13.61
N ALA A 330 -9.91 -32.75 -12.41
CA ALA A 330 -9.76 -31.93 -11.21
C ALA A 330 -8.60 -30.92 -11.29
N GLY A 331 -7.43 -31.33 -11.80
CA GLY A 331 -6.30 -30.41 -12.01
C GLY A 331 -6.64 -29.28 -12.97
N ALA A 332 -7.38 -29.57 -14.05
CA ALA A 332 -7.81 -28.57 -15.02
C ALA A 332 -8.95 -27.65 -14.52
N VAL A 333 -9.87 -28.17 -13.70
CA VAL A 333 -10.89 -27.36 -13.00
C VAL A 333 -10.22 -26.37 -12.04
N VAL A 334 -9.26 -26.83 -11.23
CA VAL A 334 -8.51 -25.96 -10.32
C VAL A 334 -7.61 -24.98 -11.07
N ALA A 335 -7.07 -25.34 -12.25
CA ALA A 335 -6.36 -24.37 -13.11
C ALA A 335 -7.29 -23.21 -13.55
N SER A 336 -8.55 -23.49 -13.89
CA SER A 336 -9.54 -22.46 -14.22
C SER A 336 -9.80 -21.51 -13.03
N VAL A 337 -9.91 -22.06 -11.82
CA VAL A 337 -10.07 -21.30 -10.57
C VAL A 337 -8.84 -20.45 -10.26
N LEU A 338 -7.63 -21.02 -10.30
CA LEU A 338 -6.39 -20.27 -10.08
C LEU A 338 -6.14 -19.21 -11.17
N SER A 339 -6.67 -19.39 -12.38
CA SER A 339 -6.60 -18.37 -13.43
C SER A 339 -7.39 -17.11 -13.04
N ARG A 340 -8.56 -17.25 -12.39
CA ARG A 340 -9.33 -16.13 -11.81
C ARG A 340 -8.56 -15.44 -10.69
N LEU A 341 -7.99 -16.21 -9.77
CA LEU A 341 -7.17 -15.69 -8.67
C LEU A 341 -5.96 -14.89 -9.20
N SER A 342 -5.31 -15.37 -10.27
CA SER A 342 -4.20 -14.65 -10.95
C SER A 342 -4.62 -13.34 -11.62
N GLN A 343 -5.92 -13.15 -11.86
CA GLN A 343 -6.52 -11.95 -12.45
C GLN A 343 -7.16 -11.02 -11.40
N GLY A 344 -7.09 -11.38 -10.10
CA GLY A 344 -7.77 -10.63 -9.03
C GLY A 344 -9.30 -10.76 -9.04
N GLN A 345 -9.83 -11.80 -9.69
CA GLN A 345 -11.27 -12.12 -9.69
C GLN A 345 -11.60 -13.09 -8.55
N PRO A 346 -12.83 -13.01 -7.99
CA PRO A 346 -13.27 -13.98 -6.99
C PRO A 346 -13.34 -15.39 -7.58
N ILE A 347 -13.04 -16.36 -6.72
CA ILE A 347 -13.34 -17.77 -6.93
C ILE A 347 -14.87 -17.93 -6.92
N LEU A 348 -15.40 -18.75 -7.81
CA LEU A 348 -16.83 -19.12 -7.85
C LEU A 348 -16.92 -20.65 -7.84
N PRO A 349 -17.97 -21.23 -7.22
CA PRO A 349 -18.24 -22.65 -7.33
C PRO A 349 -18.38 -23.07 -8.79
N CYS A 350 -17.83 -24.23 -9.15
CA CYS A 350 -17.93 -24.79 -10.49
C CYS A 350 -18.00 -26.32 -10.45
N VAL A 351 -18.53 -26.88 -11.53
CA VAL A 351 -18.68 -28.32 -11.70
C VAL A 351 -18.23 -28.73 -13.10
N TYR A 352 -17.47 -29.81 -13.17
CA TYR A 352 -17.17 -30.55 -14.39
C TYR A 352 -17.95 -31.86 -14.37
N GLN A 353 -18.58 -32.20 -15.49
CA GLN A 353 -19.20 -33.50 -15.74
C GLN A 353 -18.59 -34.06 -17.01
N ALA A 354 -18.17 -35.32 -16.99
CA ALA A 354 -17.73 -36.02 -18.19
C ALA A 354 -18.94 -36.51 -18.98
N HIS A 355 -18.95 -36.31 -20.30
CA HIS A 355 -20.03 -36.81 -21.17
C HIS A 355 -19.52 -37.96 -22.05
N SER A 356 -20.33 -39.00 -22.22
CA SER A 356 -19.97 -40.16 -23.03
C SER A 356 -19.75 -39.81 -24.52
N SER A 357 -20.29 -38.67 -24.97
CA SER A 357 -20.09 -38.11 -26.30
C SER A 357 -18.69 -37.53 -26.56
N ASP A 358 -17.88 -37.25 -25.52
CA ASP A 358 -16.56 -36.64 -25.69
C ASP A 358 -15.49 -37.61 -26.24
N ASN A 359 -15.76 -38.93 -26.26
CA ASN A 359 -14.75 -39.97 -26.51
C ASN A 359 -15.01 -40.79 -27.78
N THR A 360 -14.29 -40.49 -28.86
CA THR A 360 -14.26 -41.32 -30.09
C THR A 360 -13.33 -42.53 -29.92
N GLY A 361 -13.69 -43.48 -29.06
CA GLY A 361 -12.88 -44.70 -28.87
C GLY A 361 -13.39 -45.73 -27.87
N GLY A 362 -14.29 -45.36 -26.94
CA GLY A 362 -14.79 -46.27 -25.90
C GLY A 362 -14.00 -46.26 -24.59
N GLU A 363 -12.89 -45.53 -24.51
CA GLU A 363 -12.14 -45.26 -23.28
C GLU A 363 -12.26 -43.77 -22.89
N LEU A 364 -12.54 -43.49 -21.61
CA LEU A 364 -12.67 -42.14 -21.04
C LEU A 364 -11.30 -41.46 -20.89
N THR A 365 -10.80 -40.91 -21.99
CA THR A 365 -9.42 -40.38 -22.13
C THR A 365 -9.35 -38.92 -22.56
N ALA A 366 -10.44 -38.35 -23.10
CA ALA A 366 -10.51 -36.96 -23.52
C ALA A 366 -11.13 -36.06 -22.45
N PHE A 367 -10.31 -35.32 -21.71
CA PHE A 367 -10.78 -34.20 -20.89
C PHE A 367 -11.24 -33.05 -21.79
N ASN A 368 -12.51 -32.64 -21.67
CA ASN A 368 -13.10 -31.54 -22.41
C ASN A 368 -13.30 -30.30 -21.49
N PRO A 369 -12.49 -29.23 -21.62
CA PRO A 369 -12.61 -28.05 -20.77
C PRO A 369 -13.89 -27.23 -20.99
N SER A 370 -14.65 -27.45 -22.07
CA SER A 370 -15.88 -26.70 -22.34
C SER A 370 -17.09 -27.16 -21.52
N THR A 371 -17.01 -28.29 -20.81
CA THR A 371 -18.08 -28.79 -19.92
C THR A 371 -17.96 -28.31 -18.46
N ILE A 372 -16.98 -27.46 -18.14
CA ILE A 372 -16.89 -26.80 -16.82
C ILE A 372 -17.99 -25.73 -16.72
N LYS A 373 -19.09 -26.03 -16.00
CA LYS A 373 -20.12 -25.03 -15.66
C LYS A 373 -19.69 -24.27 -14.42
N LEU A 374 -19.58 -22.93 -14.55
CA LEU A 374 -19.58 -22.02 -13.41
C LEU A 374 -20.98 -21.93 -12.82
N LEU A 375 -21.10 -22.06 -11.50
CA LEU A 375 -22.35 -21.90 -10.78
C LEU A 375 -22.44 -20.46 -10.27
N TYR A 376 -23.62 -19.86 -10.40
CA TYR A 376 -23.88 -18.49 -10.01
C TYR A 376 -25.06 -18.42 -9.04
N PRO A 377 -25.01 -17.55 -8.01
CA PRO A 377 -26.21 -17.16 -7.28
C PRO A 377 -27.21 -16.53 -8.27
N HIS A 378 -28.40 -17.13 -8.36
CA HIS A 378 -29.48 -16.85 -9.33
C HIS A 378 -29.19 -17.17 -10.81
N ASP A 379 -29.69 -18.34 -11.23
CA ASP A 379 -29.94 -18.74 -12.64
C ASP A 379 -31.43 -19.21 -12.74
N THR A 380 -32.32 -18.44 -12.09
CA THR A 380 -33.77 -18.68 -11.92
C THR A 380 -34.54 -17.40 -12.23
N ASP A 381 -35.74 -17.52 -12.82
CA ASP A 381 -36.42 -16.46 -13.58
C ASP A 381 -36.50 -15.07 -12.89
N LEU A 382 -36.15 -14.04 -13.66
CA LEU A 382 -36.12 -12.63 -13.24
C LEU A 382 -37.53 -12.00 -13.31
N ASP A 383 -38.43 -12.43 -12.44
CA ASP A 383 -39.67 -11.70 -12.16
C ASP A 383 -40.10 -11.85 -10.69
N THR A 384 -40.52 -10.74 -10.07
CA THR A 384 -41.14 -10.66 -8.71
C THR A 384 -40.28 -10.93 -7.45
N VAL A 385 -39.17 -10.20 -7.25
CA VAL A 385 -38.69 -9.87 -5.88
C VAL A 385 -38.39 -8.37 -5.77
N THR A 386 -38.91 -7.72 -4.72
CA THR A 386 -38.65 -6.30 -4.42
C THR A 386 -37.35 -6.12 -3.63
N ALA A 387 -36.56 -5.11 -4.00
CA ALA A 387 -35.21 -4.90 -3.46
C ALA A 387 -35.18 -4.40 -2.01
N THR A 388 -35.32 -5.31 -1.04
CA THR A 388 -35.01 -5.10 0.38
C THR A 388 -34.50 -6.39 1.05
N ASP A 389 -33.31 -6.86 0.67
CA ASP A 389 -32.48 -7.73 1.51
C ASP A 389 -31.01 -7.51 1.17
N THR A 390 -30.14 -7.54 2.19
CA THR A 390 -28.69 -7.30 2.08
C THR A 390 -27.88 -8.59 2.25
N ASP A 391 -28.46 -9.70 1.84
CA ASP A 391 -28.05 -11.06 2.21
C ASP A 391 -27.33 -11.75 1.04
N THR A 392 -26.01 -11.62 0.99
CA THR A 392 -25.17 -12.25 -0.06
C THR A 392 -24.78 -13.68 0.25
N ASP A 393 -24.68 -14.04 1.53
CA ASP A 393 -24.06 -15.29 1.97
C ASP A 393 -25.03 -16.48 1.80
N THR A 394 -26.31 -16.28 2.08
CA THR A 394 -27.39 -17.28 1.88
C THR A 394 -27.57 -17.72 0.41
N ASN A 395 -27.08 -16.92 -0.55
CA ASN A 395 -27.11 -17.22 -1.98
C ASN A 395 -25.86 -18.04 -2.43
N ILE A 396 -24.84 -18.20 -1.56
CA ILE A 396 -23.66 -19.05 -1.82
C ILE A 396 -23.87 -20.44 -1.23
N ASP A 397 -24.37 -20.55 0.00
CA ASP A 397 -24.64 -21.85 0.65
C ASP A 397 -25.62 -22.69 -0.18
N THR A 398 -26.68 -22.06 -0.72
CA THR A 398 -27.66 -22.71 -1.61
C THR A 398 -27.08 -23.18 -2.94
N VAL A 399 -26.00 -22.56 -3.44
CA VAL A 399 -25.25 -23.02 -4.62
C VAL A 399 -24.34 -24.21 -4.27
N ILE A 400 -23.75 -24.24 -3.07
CA ILE A 400 -22.95 -25.37 -2.58
C ILE A 400 -23.85 -26.59 -2.30
N ASP A 401 -25.02 -26.40 -1.69
CA ASP A 401 -26.04 -27.44 -1.55
C ASP A 401 -26.47 -28.01 -2.91
N SER A 402 -26.66 -27.15 -3.91
CA SER A 402 -27.02 -27.56 -5.28
C SER A 402 -25.89 -28.37 -5.96
N LEU A 403 -24.62 -28.03 -5.69
CA LEU A 403 -23.46 -28.82 -6.12
C LEU A 403 -23.47 -30.20 -5.44
N TYR A 404 -23.67 -30.28 -4.12
CA TYR A 404 -23.74 -31.55 -3.40
C TYR A 404 -24.95 -32.40 -3.81
N GLN A 405 -26.11 -31.82 -4.10
CA GLN A 405 -27.24 -32.54 -4.69
C GLN A 405 -26.89 -33.11 -6.07
N THR A 406 -26.17 -32.36 -6.91
CA THR A 406 -25.72 -32.81 -8.22
C THR A 406 -24.76 -34.01 -8.13
N LEU A 407 -23.84 -33.99 -7.15
CA LEU A 407 -22.92 -35.10 -6.85
C LEU A 407 -23.70 -36.34 -6.36
N HIS A 408 -24.59 -36.20 -5.38
CA HIS A 408 -25.32 -37.34 -4.82
C HIS A 408 -26.35 -37.97 -5.78
N GLN A 409 -27.00 -37.17 -6.62
CA GLN A 409 -28.07 -37.65 -7.52
C GLN A 409 -27.55 -38.10 -8.89
N ASN A 410 -26.42 -37.54 -9.35
CA ASN A 410 -25.86 -37.73 -10.70
C ASN A 410 -26.94 -37.79 -11.82
N PRO A 411 -27.76 -36.74 -12.00
CA PRO A 411 -28.94 -36.79 -12.88
C PRO A 411 -28.62 -36.91 -14.37
N GLN A 412 -27.36 -36.70 -14.77
CA GLN A 412 -26.88 -36.87 -16.15
C GLN A 412 -26.21 -38.23 -16.39
N LEU A 413 -26.11 -39.09 -15.37
CA LEU A 413 -25.39 -40.37 -15.42
C LEU A 413 -23.93 -40.23 -15.91
N ALA A 414 -23.27 -39.15 -15.51
CA ALA A 414 -21.87 -38.89 -15.85
C ALA A 414 -20.96 -39.89 -15.13
N PRO A 415 -19.99 -40.52 -15.81
CA PRO A 415 -19.08 -41.50 -15.19
C PRO A 415 -18.14 -40.86 -14.16
N ILE A 416 -17.82 -39.57 -14.37
CA ILE A 416 -16.97 -38.74 -13.52
C ILE A 416 -17.69 -37.39 -13.33
N ILE A 417 -17.76 -36.92 -12.08
CA ILE A 417 -18.10 -35.54 -11.74
C ILE A 417 -16.99 -34.98 -10.84
N VAL A 418 -16.58 -33.73 -11.10
CA VAL A 418 -15.70 -32.99 -10.20
C VAL A 418 -16.37 -31.67 -9.80
N GLY A 419 -16.56 -31.46 -8.50
CA GLY A 419 -16.98 -30.18 -7.92
C GLY A 419 -15.77 -29.40 -7.39
N CYS A 420 -15.82 -28.08 -7.46
CA CYS A 420 -14.76 -27.21 -6.93
C CYS A 420 -15.36 -25.89 -6.42
N PHE A 421 -15.03 -25.49 -5.20
CA PHE A 421 -15.53 -24.24 -4.58
C PHE A 421 -14.55 -23.66 -3.57
N ASP A 422 -14.72 -22.39 -3.22
CA ASP A 422 -13.93 -21.75 -2.16
C ASP A 422 -14.57 -21.97 -0.78
N SER A 423 -13.74 -22.13 0.24
CA SER A 423 -14.17 -22.34 1.61
C SER A 423 -13.04 -22.05 2.60
N TYR A 424 -13.28 -22.35 3.88
CA TYR A 424 -12.25 -22.34 4.91
C TYR A 424 -11.84 -23.75 5.30
N THR A 425 -10.54 -23.97 5.45
CA THR A 425 -9.99 -25.24 5.91
C THR A 425 -9.24 -25.06 7.22
N ASN A 426 -9.53 -25.94 8.18
CA ASN A 426 -8.89 -25.95 9.49
C ASN A 426 -7.61 -26.78 9.39
N LEU A 427 -6.45 -26.22 9.75
CA LEU A 427 -5.16 -26.91 9.71
C LEU A 427 -4.52 -26.94 11.11
N PRO A 428 -3.48 -27.76 11.35
CA PRO A 428 -2.68 -27.71 12.58
C PRO A 428 -2.02 -26.35 12.86
N MET A 429 -1.99 -25.44 11.89
CA MET A 429 -1.54 -24.05 12.08
C MET A 429 -2.66 -23.04 12.37
N GLY A 430 -3.92 -23.50 12.45
CA GLY A 430 -5.13 -22.67 12.49
C GLY A 430 -5.95 -22.75 11.19
N ARG A 431 -7.05 -22.01 11.14
CA ARG A 431 -7.94 -21.90 9.98
C ARG A 431 -7.33 -21.01 8.89
N THR A 432 -7.51 -21.39 7.63
CA THR A 432 -7.03 -20.65 6.45
C THR A 432 -8.03 -20.79 5.29
N GLU A 433 -7.83 -20.07 4.19
CA GLU A 433 -8.66 -20.18 2.97
C GLU A 433 -8.30 -21.48 2.23
N GLY A 434 -9.24 -22.06 1.47
CA GLY A 434 -8.96 -23.30 0.77
C GLY A 434 -9.99 -23.68 -0.28
N ILE A 435 -9.48 -23.97 -1.48
CA ILE A 435 -10.28 -24.48 -2.59
C ILE A 435 -10.60 -25.95 -2.30
N VAL A 436 -11.87 -26.25 -2.02
CA VAL A 436 -12.38 -27.62 -1.82
C VAL A 436 -12.64 -28.26 -3.18
N ILE A 437 -12.23 -29.52 -3.33
CA ILE A 437 -12.24 -30.28 -4.57
C ILE A 437 -12.92 -31.62 -4.29
N GLU A 438 -14.11 -31.83 -4.85
CA GLU A 438 -14.91 -33.05 -4.73
C GLU A 438 -14.71 -33.91 -5.98
N ILE A 439 -14.11 -35.10 -5.87
CA ILE A 439 -13.78 -35.98 -7.00
C ILE A 439 -14.58 -37.29 -6.89
N TRP A 440 -15.55 -37.48 -7.78
CA TRP A 440 -16.50 -38.60 -7.73
C TRP A 440 -16.48 -39.40 -9.04
N VAL A 441 -16.24 -40.72 -8.93
CA VAL A 441 -16.25 -41.69 -10.04
C VAL A 441 -17.27 -42.79 -9.73
N TYR A 442 -18.26 -42.95 -10.61
CA TYR A 442 -19.45 -43.79 -10.38
C TYR A 442 -19.35 -45.18 -11.03
N GLU A 443 -18.46 -45.31 -12.02
CA GLU A 443 -18.07 -46.58 -12.63
C GLU A 443 -17.13 -47.36 -11.71
N ASP A 444 -17.06 -48.69 -11.87
CA ASP A 444 -16.22 -49.55 -11.03
C ASP A 444 -14.77 -49.66 -11.56
N PRO A 445 -13.74 -49.57 -10.69
CA PRO A 445 -13.83 -49.35 -9.24
C PRO A 445 -14.20 -47.89 -8.92
N ARG A 446 -15.15 -47.70 -8.02
CA ARG A 446 -15.62 -46.35 -7.62
C ARG A 446 -14.58 -45.58 -6.82
N LEU A 447 -14.64 -44.26 -6.92
CA LEU A 447 -13.85 -43.32 -6.12
C LEU A 447 -14.76 -42.20 -5.60
N GLN A 448 -14.65 -41.90 -4.32
CA GLN A 448 -15.10 -40.65 -3.73
C GLN A 448 -13.92 -40.09 -2.93
N LEU A 449 -13.39 -38.95 -3.36
CA LEU A 449 -12.18 -38.35 -2.80
C LEU A 449 -12.41 -36.84 -2.69
N GLN A 450 -12.34 -36.33 -1.47
CA GLN A 450 -12.29 -34.89 -1.22
C GLN A 450 -10.83 -34.50 -1.03
N LEU A 451 -10.39 -33.44 -1.70
CA LEU A 451 -9.11 -32.79 -1.47
C LEU A 451 -9.35 -31.30 -1.22
N VAL A 452 -8.44 -30.65 -0.50
CA VAL A 452 -8.43 -29.19 -0.37
C VAL A 452 -7.06 -28.67 -0.79
N LEU A 453 -7.04 -27.57 -1.55
CA LEU A 453 -5.83 -26.80 -1.84
C LEU A 453 -5.86 -25.52 -0.98
N PRO A 454 -5.18 -25.49 0.18
CA PRO A 454 -5.18 -24.34 1.06
C PRO A 454 -4.37 -23.20 0.45
N TYR A 455 -4.80 -21.96 0.67
CA TYR A 455 -4.08 -20.76 0.24
C TYR A 455 -4.20 -19.66 1.30
N GLN A 456 -3.39 -18.60 1.16
CA GLN A 456 -3.45 -17.42 2.02
C GLN A 456 -3.40 -16.17 1.15
N SER A 457 -4.40 -15.28 1.32
CA SER A 457 -4.53 -14.03 0.58
C SER A 457 -3.31 -13.12 0.72
N ALA A 458 -3.14 -12.22 -0.26
CA ALA A 458 -2.08 -11.21 -0.24
C ALA A 458 -2.33 -10.04 0.73
N ASN A 459 -3.45 -10.06 1.48
CA ASN A 459 -3.79 -9.01 2.45
C ASN A 459 -3.26 -9.34 3.86
N ASP A 460 -3.06 -10.63 4.17
CA ASP A 460 -2.77 -11.15 5.51
C ASP A 460 -1.26 -11.18 5.82
N TRP A 461 -0.61 -10.04 5.55
CA TRP A 461 0.80 -9.72 5.84
C TRP A 461 1.90 -10.32 4.95
N HIS A 462 1.56 -11.13 3.94
CA HIS A 462 2.51 -11.68 2.96
C HIS A 462 1.99 -11.55 1.52
N SER A 463 2.82 -11.85 0.50
CA SER A 463 2.27 -12.14 -0.83
C SER A 463 1.41 -13.41 -0.79
N LEU A 464 0.56 -13.61 -1.81
CA LEU A 464 -0.22 -14.84 -1.98
C LEU A 464 0.67 -16.08 -1.75
N LYS A 465 0.16 -17.04 -0.97
CA LYS A 465 0.75 -18.37 -0.80
C LYS A 465 -0.23 -19.45 -1.20
N ILE A 466 0.26 -20.52 -1.81
CA ILE A 466 -0.51 -21.74 -2.09
C ILE A 466 0.22 -22.90 -1.42
N TYR A 467 -0.48 -23.68 -0.60
CA TYR A 467 0.09 -24.77 0.19
C TYR A 467 -0.09 -26.14 -0.51
N PRO A 468 0.50 -27.24 0.00
CA PRO A 468 0.26 -28.58 -0.53
C PRO A 468 -1.20 -28.99 -0.43
N LEU A 469 -1.63 -29.93 -1.28
CA LEU A 469 -2.96 -30.53 -1.16
C LEU A 469 -3.08 -31.24 0.18
N VAL A 470 -4.25 -31.13 0.81
CA VAL A 470 -4.58 -31.84 2.04
C VAL A 470 -5.84 -32.69 1.88
N ASN A 471 -5.94 -33.76 2.68
CA ASN A 471 -7.16 -34.53 2.85
C ASN A 471 -7.49 -34.71 4.34
N HIS A 472 -8.72 -34.42 4.71
CA HIS A 472 -9.29 -34.57 6.06
C HIS A 472 -10.12 -35.86 6.23
N GLN A 473 -10.44 -36.54 5.14
CA GLN A 473 -11.24 -37.78 5.15
C GLN A 473 -10.53 -38.89 5.92
N ASN A 474 -11.24 -39.53 6.84
CA ASN A 474 -10.74 -40.69 7.55
C ASN A 474 -10.62 -41.89 6.59
N SER A 475 -9.42 -42.46 6.44
CA SER A 475 -9.14 -43.58 5.54
C SER A 475 -9.87 -44.89 5.89
N ALA A 476 -10.59 -44.95 7.02
CA ALA A 476 -11.55 -46.00 7.31
C ALA A 476 -12.86 -45.91 6.48
N GLN A 477 -13.12 -44.78 5.82
CA GLN A 477 -14.36 -44.52 5.07
C GLN A 477 -14.21 -44.68 3.54
N THR A 478 -12.99 -44.70 3.01
CA THR A 478 -12.72 -44.78 1.56
C THR A 478 -11.92 -46.04 1.22
N ALA A 479 -12.26 -46.70 0.10
CA ALA A 479 -11.67 -47.99 -0.29
C ALA A 479 -10.30 -47.85 -1.00
N ILE A 480 -9.51 -46.82 -0.64
CA ILE A 480 -8.29 -46.42 -1.33
C ILE A 480 -7.14 -46.23 -0.34
N THR A 481 -5.92 -46.67 -0.69
CA THR A 481 -4.76 -46.55 0.20
C THR A 481 -4.11 -45.16 0.11
N SER A 482 -3.38 -44.77 1.16
CA SER A 482 -2.62 -43.51 1.17
C SER A 482 -1.57 -43.44 0.05
N GLU A 483 -1.01 -44.58 -0.36
CA GLU A 483 -0.10 -44.67 -1.51
C GLU A 483 -0.84 -44.36 -2.83
N GLN A 484 -2.03 -44.92 -3.03
CA GLN A 484 -2.86 -44.64 -4.20
C GLN A 484 -3.30 -43.17 -4.24
N ILE A 485 -3.71 -42.57 -3.11
CA ILE A 485 -4.01 -41.12 -3.06
C ILE A 485 -2.75 -40.31 -3.41
N THR A 486 -1.57 -40.69 -2.90
CA THR A 486 -0.31 -40.00 -3.22
C THR A 486 -0.03 -40.02 -4.73
N ALA A 487 -0.15 -41.18 -5.38
CA ALA A 487 0.00 -41.28 -6.83
C ALA A 487 -1.08 -40.50 -7.61
N LEU A 488 -2.34 -40.52 -7.17
CA LEU A 488 -3.42 -39.71 -7.75
C LEU A 488 -3.16 -38.20 -7.63
N THR A 489 -2.69 -37.70 -6.48
CA THR A 489 -2.33 -36.27 -6.34
C THR A 489 -1.16 -35.86 -7.23
N THR A 490 -0.26 -36.78 -7.57
CA THR A 490 0.79 -36.53 -8.57
C THR A 490 0.19 -36.34 -9.97
N HIS A 491 -0.80 -37.15 -10.38
CA HIS A 491 -1.54 -36.94 -11.64
C HIS A 491 -2.33 -35.60 -11.64
N PHE A 492 -2.95 -35.22 -10.52
CA PHE A 492 -3.59 -33.91 -10.38
C PHE A 492 -2.58 -32.77 -10.59
N TYR A 493 -1.40 -32.84 -9.97
CA TYR A 493 -0.38 -31.79 -10.12
C TYR A 493 0.19 -31.73 -11.53
N GLN A 494 0.35 -32.88 -12.21
CA GLN A 494 0.68 -32.88 -13.63
C GLN A 494 -0.40 -32.15 -14.44
N ALA A 495 -1.67 -32.49 -14.25
CA ALA A 495 -2.78 -31.88 -14.98
C ALA A 495 -2.87 -30.36 -14.75
N LEU A 496 -2.80 -29.92 -13.49
CA LEU A 496 -2.79 -28.52 -13.07
C LEU A 496 -1.68 -27.68 -13.76
N LEU A 497 -0.53 -28.31 -14.07
CA LEU A 497 0.67 -27.63 -14.57
C LEU A 497 0.98 -27.93 -16.06
N SER A 498 0.13 -28.67 -16.75
CA SER A 498 0.40 -29.20 -18.10
C SER A 498 -0.29 -28.46 -19.25
N THR A 499 0.46 -28.31 -20.34
CA THR A 499 0.05 -27.84 -21.69
C THR A 499 -0.51 -26.40 -21.84
N PRO A 500 -0.32 -25.77 -23.03
CA PRO A 500 -0.37 -24.31 -23.15
C PRO A 500 -1.65 -23.81 -23.82
N SER A 501 -2.76 -23.75 -23.09
CA SER A 501 -3.78 -22.74 -23.40
C SER A 501 -3.27 -21.36 -22.99
N THR A 502 -3.72 -20.29 -23.66
CA THR A 502 -3.33 -18.91 -23.29
C THR A 502 -3.76 -18.50 -21.88
N GLN A 503 -4.71 -19.22 -21.28
CA GLN A 503 -5.16 -19.06 -19.88
C GLN A 503 -4.18 -19.67 -18.86
N ASN A 504 -3.42 -20.71 -19.26
CA ASN A 504 -2.61 -21.51 -18.33
C ASN A 504 -1.25 -20.87 -17.99
N THR A 505 -0.75 -19.94 -18.81
CA THR A 505 0.48 -19.17 -18.53
C THR A 505 0.37 -18.38 -17.21
N GLY A 506 -0.81 -17.83 -16.90
CA GLY A 506 -1.08 -17.14 -15.64
C GLY A 506 -0.97 -18.09 -14.45
N VAL A 507 -1.63 -19.26 -14.52
CA VAL A 507 -1.63 -20.30 -13.48
C VAL A 507 -0.22 -20.80 -13.20
N LYS A 508 0.56 -21.14 -14.24
CA LYS A 508 1.93 -21.62 -14.07
C LYS A 508 2.86 -20.56 -13.45
N THR A 509 2.68 -19.29 -13.84
CA THR A 509 3.43 -18.18 -13.23
C THR A 509 3.03 -17.98 -11.77
N LEU A 510 1.73 -18.03 -11.46
CA LEU A 510 1.19 -17.95 -10.10
C LEU A 510 1.77 -19.06 -9.22
N TRP A 511 1.78 -20.30 -9.70
CA TRP A 511 2.35 -21.45 -9.00
C TRP A 511 3.85 -21.28 -8.72
N GLN A 512 4.63 -20.87 -9.73
CA GLN A 512 6.07 -20.62 -9.60
C GLN A 512 6.41 -19.42 -8.69
N ASP A 513 5.48 -18.48 -8.51
CA ASP A 513 5.65 -17.33 -7.62
C ASP A 513 5.16 -17.61 -6.19
N ALA A 514 4.07 -18.36 -6.00
CA ALA A 514 3.31 -18.45 -4.74
C ALA A 514 3.33 -19.83 -4.05
N TYR A 515 3.69 -20.93 -4.74
CA TYR A 515 3.58 -22.27 -4.14
C TYR A 515 4.67 -22.55 -3.09
N VAL A 516 4.24 -23.03 -1.93
CA VAL A 516 5.09 -23.41 -0.79
C VAL A 516 4.90 -24.90 -0.53
N ASN A 517 5.94 -25.70 -0.70
CA ASN A 517 5.87 -27.17 -0.60
C ASN A 517 5.86 -27.71 0.85
N GLN A 518 5.44 -26.89 1.81
CA GLN A 518 5.42 -27.19 3.24
C GLN A 518 4.20 -26.51 3.89
N LEU A 519 3.55 -27.21 4.82
CA LEU A 519 2.37 -26.72 5.52
C LEU A 519 2.77 -25.83 6.71
N ASP A 520 3.38 -24.67 6.41
CA ASP A 520 3.84 -23.72 7.42
C ASP A 520 3.66 -22.27 6.95
N SER A 521 2.90 -21.47 7.72
CA SER A 521 2.60 -20.06 7.40
C SER A 521 3.84 -19.18 7.29
N TRP A 522 4.98 -19.65 7.78
CA TRP A 522 6.20 -18.87 7.93
C TRP A 522 7.22 -19.02 6.81
N VAL A 523 7.12 -20.03 5.95
CA VAL A 523 7.98 -20.14 4.76
C VAL A 523 7.60 -19.04 3.77
N LEU A 524 8.59 -18.34 3.21
CA LEU A 524 8.36 -17.33 2.17
C LEU A 524 8.10 -18.03 0.82
N PRO A 525 7.15 -17.53 0.00
CA PRO A 525 6.91 -18.10 -1.32
C PRO A 525 8.07 -17.81 -2.29
N PRO A 526 8.25 -18.60 -3.37
CA PRO A 526 9.46 -18.53 -4.19
C PRO A 526 9.71 -17.19 -4.90
N LYS A 527 8.67 -16.36 -5.09
CA LYS A 527 8.80 -14.96 -5.53
C LYS A 527 9.53 -14.11 -4.50
N ASP A 528 9.05 -14.13 -3.26
CA ASP A 528 9.63 -13.35 -2.15
C ASP A 528 11.03 -13.86 -1.79
N GLN A 529 11.27 -15.18 -1.87
CA GLN A 529 12.63 -15.72 -1.76
C GLN A 529 13.56 -15.18 -2.85
N ARG A 530 13.13 -15.14 -4.12
CA ARG A 530 13.91 -14.56 -5.23
C ARG A 530 14.15 -13.07 -5.03
N ILE A 531 13.16 -12.31 -4.57
CA ILE A 531 13.31 -10.88 -4.24
C ILE A 531 14.29 -10.69 -3.09
N GLN A 532 14.22 -11.51 -2.03
CA GLN A 532 15.15 -11.45 -0.90
C GLN A 532 16.58 -11.81 -1.32
N GLN A 533 16.76 -12.82 -2.18
CA GLN A 533 18.05 -13.21 -2.75
C GLN A 533 18.62 -12.14 -3.69
N GLN A 534 17.81 -11.56 -4.56
CA GLN A 534 18.20 -10.43 -5.42
C GLN A 534 18.61 -9.22 -4.58
N ASN A 535 17.81 -8.84 -3.58
CA ASN A 535 18.14 -7.77 -2.64
C ASN A 535 19.44 -8.05 -1.88
N ALA A 536 19.71 -9.30 -1.50
CA ALA A 536 20.96 -9.71 -0.85
C ALA A 536 22.17 -9.71 -1.80
N GLN A 537 21.98 -9.99 -3.10
CA GLN A 537 23.03 -9.91 -4.13
C GLN A 537 23.32 -8.46 -4.53
N LEU A 538 22.29 -7.60 -4.58
CA LEU A 538 22.40 -6.16 -4.84
C LEU A 538 23.15 -5.39 -3.75
N VAL A 539 23.39 -5.98 -2.57
CA VAL A 539 24.29 -5.42 -1.53
C VAL A 539 25.72 -5.17 -2.06
N THR A 540 26.09 -5.77 -3.20
CA THR A 540 27.41 -5.57 -3.82
C THR A 540 27.58 -4.25 -4.59
N HIS A 541 26.51 -3.52 -4.98
CA HIS A 541 26.59 -2.15 -5.52
C HIS A 541 25.30 -1.34 -5.24
N PHE A 542 25.47 -0.20 -4.57
CA PHE A 542 24.43 0.84 -4.42
C PHE A 542 24.88 2.09 -5.18
N ASP A 543 24.60 2.17 -6.49
CA ASP A 543 24.72 3.40 -7.26
C ASP A 543 23.58 4.36 -6.89
N PHE A 544 23.78 5.12 -5.82
CA PHE A 544 22.81 6.07 -5.29
C PHE A 544 23.28 7.52 -5.48
N ALA A 545 22.55 8.28 -6.31
CA ALA A 545 22.75 9.73 -6.43
C ALA A 545 22.11 10.46 -5.25
N LEU A 546 22.91 10.82 -4.24
CA LEU A 546 22.45 11.56 -3.06
C LEU A 546 21.92 12.95 -3.45
N LEU A 547 20.75 13.32 -2.92
CA LEU A 547 20.19 14.67 -3.08
C LEU A 547 21.05 15.71 -2.34
N PRO A 548 21.05 16.99 -2.78
CA PRO A 548 21.83 18.04 -2.13
C PRO A 548 21.37 18.30 -0.70
N ILE A 549 22.29 18.78 0.14
CA ILE A 549 21.96 19.24 1.49
C ILE A 549 21.24 20.59 1.37
N LEU A 550 19.91 20.56 1.48
CA LEU A 550 19.10 21.74 1.78
C LEU A 550 19.20 22.02 3.29
N ASP A 551 20.27 22.68 3.69
CA ASP A 551 20.44 23.21 5.05
C ASP A 551 19.72 24.57 5.17
N ASN A 552 18.72 24.64 6.05
CA ASN A 552 18.14 25.90 6.48
C ASN A 552 19.17 26.70 7.30
N GLN A 553 20.00 27.51 6.64
CA GLN A 553 20.77 28.59 7.24
C GLN A 553 20.60 29.89 6.43
N PRO A 554 20.43 31.05 7.08
CA PRO A 554 20.19 32.31 6.38
C PRO A 554 21.45 32.84 5.72
N ASN A 555 21.29 33.41 4.52
CA ASN A 555 22.30 34.18 3.79
C ASN A 555 23.66 33.48 3.62
N VAL A 556 23.68 32.37 2.88
CA VAL A 556 24.87 32.08 2.06
C VAL A 556 24.98 33.23 1.05
N ASN A 557 26.05 34.01 1.08
CA ASN A 557 26.27 35.04 0.06
C ASN A 557 26.75 34.33 -1.21
N MET A 558 25.81 33.93 -2.07
CA MET A 558 26.10 33.04 -3.22
C MET A 558 27.18 33.62 -4.14
N ALA A 559 28.13 32.78 -4.52
CA ALA A 559 29.08 33.11 -5.57
C ALA A 559 28.35 33.20 -6.92
N ALA A 560 28.70 34.20 -7.73
CA ALA A 560 28.14 34.36 -9.06
C ALA A 560 28.40 33.11 -9.93
N PHE A 561 27.40 32.71 -10.71
CA PHE A 561 27.52 31.57 -11.62
C PHE A 561 28.63 31.76 -12.66
N ASP A 562 29.45 30.74 -12.88
CA ASP A 562 30.43 30.73 -13.95
C ASP A 562 29.75 30.42 -15.30
N TYR A 563 29.28 31.47 -15.98
CA TYR A 563 28.68 31.35 -17.31
C TYR A 563 29.62 30.77 -18.37
N THR A 564 30.94 30.70 -18.13
CA THR A 564 31.90 30.09 -19.06
C THR A 564 31.89 28.56 -18.99
N SER A 565 31.26 27.97 -17.98
CA SER A 565 31.02 26.52 -17.87
C SER A 565 30.02 25.98 -18.90
N ILE A 566 29.20 26.85 -19.52
CA ILE A 566 28.16 26.49 -20.49
C ILE A 566 28.47 27.12 -21.84
N ASP A 567 28.76 26.27 -22.83
CA ASP A 567 28.96 26.67 -24.22
C ASP A 567 27.77 26.24 -25.09
N TRP A 568 26.96 27.22 -25.52
CA TRP A 568 25.83 26.99 -26.43
C TRP A 568 26.28 26.75 -27.90
N ARG A 569 27.56 26.93 -28.23
CA ARG A 569 28.07 26.75 -29.60
C ARG A 569 28.02 25.27 -29.99
N GLY A 570 27.14 24.95 -30.93
CA GLY A 570 26.90 23.57 -31.39
C GLY A 570 25.78 22.84 -30.66
N PHE A 571 24.99 23.53 -29.82
CA PHE A 571 23.79 22.96 -29.22
C PHE A 571 22.74 22.63 -30.30
N ASP A 572 22.55 21.33 -30.56
CA ASP A 572 21.64 20.81 -31.58
C ASP A 572 20.17 20.80 -31.08
N LEU A 573 19.59 22.01 -31.01
CA LEU A 573 18.20 22.23 -30.60
C LEU A 573 17.22 21.39 -31.45
N ALA A 574 17.41 21.36 -32.77
CA ALA A 574 16.52 20.66 -33.70
C ALA A 574 16.45 19.16 -33.39
N LYS A 575 17.58 18.51 -33.06
CA LYS A 575 17.60 17.11 -32.61
C LYS A 575 16.81 16.89 -31.33
N TYR A 576 16.95 17.74 -30.30
CA TYR A 576 16.18 17.59 -29.06
C TYR A 576 14.67 17.71 -29.33
N ILE A 577 14.25 18.68 -30.13
CA ILE A 577 12.83 18.88 -30.50
C ILE A 577 12.30 17.70 -31.35
N LEU A 578 13.13 17.10 -32.22
CA LEU A 578 12.77 15.90 -33.00
C LEU A 578 12.75 14.60 -32.18
N GLN A 579 13.49 14.54 -31.07
CA GLN A 579 13.56 13.36 -30.19
C GLN A 579 12.55 13.41 -29.04
N ALA A 580 11.99 14.59 -28.73
CA ALA A 580 10.95 14.78 -27.72
C ALA A 580 9.72 13.88 -27.97
N SER A 581 9.23 13.23 -26.91
CA SER A 581 8.00 12.44 -26.94
C SER A 581 6.75 13.30 -27.12
N HIS A 582 5.60 12.67 -27.38
CA HIS A 582 4.31 13.36 -27.50
C HIS A 582 3.94 14.21 -26.27
N HIS A 583 4.39 13.82 -25.07
CA HIS A 583 4.11 14.54 -23.83
C HIS A 583 5.05 15.73 -23.62
N GLU A 584 6.32 15.59 -24.01
CA GLU A 584 7.31 16.67 -24.01
C GLU A 584 7.00 17.72 -25.09
N GLN A 585 6.56 17.28 -26.28
CA GLN A 585 6.08 18.15 -27.36
C GLN A 585 4.94 19.07 -26.89
N ARG A 586 4.07 18.63 -25.98
CA ARG A 586 3.02 19.49 -25.40
C ARG A 586 3.55 20.57 -24.45
N TYR A 587 4.65 20.32 -23.73
CA TYR A 587 5.29 21.35 -22.91
C TYR A 587 5.98 22.41 -23.78
N LEU A 588 6.57 21.98 -24.90
CA LEU A 588 7.15 22.85 -25.92
C LEU A 588 6.09 23.68 -26.69
N GLN A 589 4.78 23.43 -26.46
CA GLN A 589 3.69 24.24 -26.99
C GLN A 589 3.30 25.37 -26.03
N VAL A 590 3.21 26.57 -26.60
CA VAL A 590 2.72 27.77 -25.93
C VAL A 590 1.24 28.00 -26.28
N TYR A 591 0.45 28.51 -25.33
CA TYR A 591 -0.96 28.86 -25.57
C TYR A 591 -1.09 30.34 -25.92
N VAL A 592 -1.78 30.62 -27.03
CA VAL A 592 -1.99 31.98 -27.52
C VAL A 592 -3.31 32.56 -27.00
N SER A 593 -3.23 33.67 -26.26
CA SER A 593 -4.38 34.42 -25.75
C SER A 593 -4.95 35.42 -26.76
N ASP A 594 -6.20 35.83 -26.59
CA ASP A 594 -6.85 36.90 -27.40
C ASP A 594 -6.19 38.28 -27.26
N ASN A 595 -5.30 38.45 -26.29
CA ASN A 595 -4.48 39.65 -26.12
C ASN A 595 -3.22 39.55 -27.00
N LEU A 596 -2.52 38.41 -26.97
CA LEU A 596 -1.32 38.18 -27.78
C LEU A 596 -1.60 38.25 -29.27
N ILE A 597 -2.78 37.78 -29.75
CA ILE A 597 -3.19 37.88 -31.17
C ILE A 597 -3.28 39.33 -31.68
N LYS A 598 -3.39 40.32 -30.77
CA LYS A 598 -3.53 41.75 -31.08
C LYS A 598 -2.25 42.55 -30.84
N ASP A 599 -1.22 41.91 -30.28
CA ASP A 599 0.10 42.48 -30.01
C ASP A 599 1.07 42.13 -31.16
N GLU A 600 2.04 42.99 -31.46
CA GLU A 600 3.05 42.67 -32.48
C GLU A 600 3.91 41.47 -32.07
N LEU A 601 3.98 41.15 -30.77
CA LEU A 601 4.59 39.92 -30.24
C LEU A 601 3.96 38.63 -30.79
N TYR A 602 2.78 38.68 -31.44
CA TYR A 602 2.24 37.51 -32.17
C TYR A 602 3.24 36.96 -33.21
N ARG A 603 4.09 37.80 -33.80
CA ARG A 603 5.13 37.36 -34.75
C ARG A 603 6.08 36.32 -34.15
N GLN A 604 6.35 36.37 -32.84
CA GLN A 604 7.15 35.37 -32.13
C GLN A 604 6.47 33.98 -32.14
N VAL A 605 5.13 33.93 -32.06
CA VAL A 605 4.35 32.69 -32.16
C VAL A 605 4.51 32.08 -33.55
N GLU A 606 4.39 32.88 -34.60
CA GLU A 606 4.57 32.46 -35.99
C GLU A 606 6.01 32.00 -36.25
N ALA A 607 6.99 32.69 -35.68
CA ALA A 607 8.40 32.32 -35.72
C ALA A 607 8.75 31.04 -34.93
N THR A 608 7.91 30.61 -33.97
CA THR A 608 8.26 29.54 -33.00
C THR A 608 8.63 28.20 -33.66
N GLU A 609 7.95 27.77 -34.74
CA GLU A 609 8.38 26.56 -35.47
C GLU A 609 9.78 26.76 -36.11
N GLY A 610 10.03 27.93 -36.68
CA GLY A 610 11.31 28.28 -37.30
C GLY A 610 12.45 28.42 -36.27
N LEU A 611 12.16 28.93 -35.07
CA LEU A 611 13.11 29.05 -33.97
C LEU A 611 13.51 27.65 -33.45
N TYR A 612 12.55 26.77 -33.15
CA TYR A 612 12.87 25.39 -32.72
C TYR A 612 13.60 24.57 -33.78
N ARG A 613 13.38 24.85 -35.08
CA ARG A 613 13.89 24.02 -36.19
C ARG A 613 15.18 24.53 -36.83
N TYR A 614 15.41 25.84 -36.82
CA TYR A 614 16.56 26.49 -37.48
C TYR A 614 17.22 27.57 -36.63
N GLY A 615 16.74 27.81 -35.40
CA GLY A 615 17.38 28.71 -34.45
C GLY A 615 18.63 28.11 -33.82
N LYS A 616 19.46 28.97 -33.23
CA LYS A 616 20.58 28.60 -32.36
C LYS A 616 20.37 29.20 -30.98
N VAL A 617 20.92 28.57 -29.95
CA VAL A 617 20.90 29.12 -28.59
C VAL A 617 22.07 30.10 -28.41
N VAL A 618 21.82 31.23 -27.76
CA VAL A 618 22.83 32.17 -27.26
C VAL A 618 22.43 32.68 -25.88
N TRP A 619 23.37 33.32 -25.17
CA TRP A 619 23.04 34.10 -23.98
C TRP A 619 22.40 35.43 -24.35
N GLY A 620 21.34 35.80 -23.63
CA GLY A 620 20.75 37.13 -23.62
C GLY A 620 20.67 37.69 -22.19
N VAL A 621 20.64 39.01 -22.08
CA VAL A 621 20.49 39.74 -20.82
C VAL A 621 19.21 40.59 -20.90
N VAL A 622 18.29 40.38 -19.96
CA VAL A 622 17.08 41.17 -19.81
C VAL A 622 17.43 42.57 -19.32
N ILE A 623 16.90 43.60 -20.00
CA ILE A 623 17.12 45.02 -19.71
C ILE A 623 15.87 45.68 -19.13
N LYS A 624 14.71 45.47 -19.78
CA LYS A 624 13.37 45.86 -19.32
C LYS A 624 12.51 44.60 -19.22
N SER A 625 11.62 44.51 -18.24
CA SER A 625 10.69 43.40 -18.07
C SER A 625 9.43 43.82 -17.32
N ASP A 626 8.29 43.24 -17.67
CA ASP A 626 7.04 43.45 -16.93
C ASP A 626 7.16 42.98 -15.47
N ALA A 627 6.64 43.77 -14.53
CA ALA A 627 6.61 43.43 -13.10
C ALA A 627 5.91 42.09 -12.80
N ALA A 628 4.98 41.66 -13.66
CA ALA A 628 4.31 40.36 -13.58
C ALA A 628 5.28 39.17 -13.69
N LEU A 629 6.51 39.36 -14.19
CA LEU A 629 7.55 38.31 -14.23
C LEU A 629 8.27 38.13 -12.89
N THR A 630 8.16 39.07 -11.94
CA THR A 630 8.73 38.96 -10.58
C THR A 630 7.67 38.69 -9.50
N GLU A 631 6.38 38.70 -9.85
CA GLU A 631 5.30 38.18 -9.01
C GLU A 631 5.22 36.63 -9.13
N PRO A 632 4.96 35.85 -8.07
CA PRO A 632 4.72 34.41 -8.20
C PRO A 632 3.51 34.11 -9.09
N MET A 633 3.53 32.99 -9.81
CA MET A 633 2.36 32.53 -10.58
C MET A 633 1.20 32.23 -9.62
N SER A 634 0.00 32.68 -9.98
CA SER A 634 -1.21 32.35 -9.22
C SER A 634 -1.54 30.85 -9.32
N GLU A 635 -2.31 30.35 -8.34
CA GLU A 635 -2.73 28.94 -8.34
C GLU A 635 -3.55 28.59 -9.60
N GLU A 636 -4.35 29.54 -10.11
CA GLU A 636 -5.10 29.38 -11.36
C GLU A 636 -4.17 29.25 -12.59
N GLU A 637 -3.17 30.11 -12.74
CA GLU A 637 -2.19 30.05 -13.85
C GLU A 637 -1.29 28.80 -13.77
N ARG A 638 -1.01 28.32 -12.55
CA ARG A 638 -0.26 27.08 -12.27
C ARG A 638 -1.10 25.85 -12.58
N ASP A 639 -2.34 25.80 -12.12
CA ASP A 639 -3.13 24.58 -12.15
C ASP A 639 -3.98 24.43 -13.41
N THR A 640 -4.37 25.55 -14.04
CA THR A 640 -5.08 25.57 -15.33
C THR A 640 -4.24 26.29 -16.41
N PRO A 641 -3.51 25.56 -17.28
CA PRO A 641 -2.57 26.15 -18.26
C PRO A 641 -3.18 27.05 -19.35
N PHE A 642 -4.51 27.27 -19.33
CA PHE A 642 -5.27 28.02 -20.33
C PHE A 642 -6.13 29.14 -19.73
N ALA A 643 -6.17 29.29 -18.40
CA ALA A 643 -6.92 30.34 -17.72
C ALA A 643 -6.06 31.60 -17.48
N ASN A 644 -6.71 32.75 -17.61
CA ASN A 644 -6.14 34.10 -17.53
C ASN A 644 -5.00 34.43 -18.53
N HIS A 645 -4.90 35.72 -18.88
CA HIS A 645 -4.38 36.16 -20.19
C HIS A 645 -3.44 37.37 -20.11
N ARG A 646 -2.55 37.41 -19.11
CA ARG A 646 -1.43 38.37 -19.07
C ARG A 646 -0.39 37.99 -20.14
N VAL A 647 -0.13 38.90 -21.07
CA VAL A 647 1.06 38.82 -21.95
C VAL A 647 2.19 39.48 -21.17
N SER A 648 3.20 38.70 -20.80
CA SER A 648 4.39 39.21 -20.11
C SER A 648 5.56 39.28 -21.08
N CYS A 649 6.19 40.45 -21.20
CA CYS A 649 7.30 40.70 -22.11
C CYS A 649 8.57 41.15 -21.39
N ALA A 650 9.69 41.05 -22.11
CA ALA A 650 10.98 41.58 -21.69
C ALA A 650 11.83 42.00 -22.92
N ASP A 651 12.56 43.10 -22.81
CA ASP A 651 13.62 43.46 -23.75
C ASP A 651 14.88 42.67 -23.42
N ILE A 652 15.41 41.94 -24.40
CA ILE A 652 16.61 41.13 -24.23
C ILE A 652 17.70 41.65 -25.15
N LEU A 653 18.86 42.02 -24.58
CA LEU A 653 20.10 42.31 -25.28
C LEU A 653 20.90 41.02 -25.50
N PHE A 654 21.33 40.79 -26.73
CA PHE A 654 22.12 39.60 -27.09
C PHE A 654 23.12 39.89 -28.21
N ASP A 655 24.10 39.00 -28.35
CA ASP A 655 25.00 38.96 -29.49
C ASP A 655 24.50 37.98 -30.57
N PRO A 656 24.11 38.44 -31.78
CA PRO A 656 23.73 37.56 -32.88
C PRO A 656 24.82 36.57 -33.31
N SER A 657 26.09 36.81 -32.98
CA SER A 657 27.17 35.87 -33.26
C SER A 657 27.20 34.69 -32.28
N GLY A 658 26.89 34.93 -30.99
CA GLY A 658 27.00 33.96 -29.91
C GLY A 658 28.44 33.77 -29.40
N GLN A 659 29.24 34.85 -29.42
CA GLN A 659 30.66 34.86 -29.01
C GLN A 659 30.96 35.86 -27.89
N ALA A 660 30.06 36.82 -27.62
CA ALA A 660 30.16 37.70 -26.46
C ALA A 660 30.11 36.94 -25.12
N ARG A 661 30.85 37.43 -24.11
CA ARG A 661 30.73 36.93 -22.74
C ARG A 661 29.45 37.47 -22.09
N VAL A 662 28.94 36.77 -21.09
CA VAL A 662 27.76 37.24 -20.34
C VAL A 662 28.09 38.54 -19.61
N GLU A 663 29.28 38.63 -19.04
CA GLU A 663 29.79 39.82 -18.35
C GLU A 663 29.86 41.05 -19.27
N ASP A 664 30.23 40.86 -20.54
CA ASP A 664 30.25 41.94 -21.55
C ASP A 664 28.82 42.42 -21.88
N LEU A 665 27.88 41.48 -22.05
CA LEU A 665 26.47 41.79 -22.29
C LEU A 665 25.82 42.48 -21.08
N GLN A 666 26.13 42.04 -19.86
CA GLN A 666 25.66 42.68 -18.62
C GLN A 666 26.22 44.11 -18.48
N ALA A 667 27.51 44.31 -18.73
CA ALA A 667 28.11 45.65 -18.73
C ALA A 667 27.47 46.58 -19.78
N LYS A 668 27.09 46.06 -20.95
CA LYS A 668 26.34 46.82 -21.97
C LYS A 668 24.87 47.04 -21.64
N ALA A 669 24.22 46.14 -20.90
CA ALA A 669 22.90 46.38 -20.35
C ALA A 669 22.91 47.54 -19.35
N SER A 670 23.83 47.54 -18.37
CA SER A 670 23.98 48.64 -17.42
C SER A 670 24.27 49.98 -18.12
N GLN A 671 25.24 50.02 -19.06
CA GLN A 671 25.57 51.25 -19.79
C GLN A 671 24.41 51.81 -20.63
N LEU A 672 23.47 50.97 -21.08
CA LEU A 672 22.26 51.43 -21.74
C LEU A 672 21.24 52.00 -20.74
N MET A 673 21.05 51.34 -19.60
CA MET A 673 20.15 51.81 -18.54
C MET A 673 20.61 53.12 -17.92
N ASP A 674 21.92 53.28 -17.67
CA ASP A 674 22.51 54.52 -17.19
C ASP A 674 22.27 55.70 -18.16
N ALA A 675 22.24 55.44 -19.47
CA ALA A 675 21.99 56.44 -20.50
C ALA A 675 20.49 56.76 -20.69
N VAL A 676 19.61 55.77 -20.46
CA VAL A 676 18.14 55.91 -20.53
C VAL A 676 17.57 56.59 -19.29
N GLY A 677 18.19 56.42 -18.12
CA GLY A 677 17.76 56.99 -16.83
C GLY A 677 17.97 58.51 -16.65
N ILE A 678 18.23 59.25 -17.72
CA ILE A 678 18.41 60.71 -17.69
C ILE A 678 17.09 61.38 -18.13
N ASP A 679 16.40 62.06 -17.20
CA ASP A 679 15.00 62.53 -17.28
C ASP A 679 14.61 63.48 -18.46
N GLN A 680 15.47 63.74 -19.45
CA GLN A 680 15.18 64.62 -20.59
C GLN A 680 15.62 64.04 -21.94
N PRO A 681 14.70 63.45 -22.72
CA PRO A 681 14.99 62.93 -24.06
C PRO A 681 15.56 63.96 -25.04
N THR A 682 15.30 65.24 -24.81
CA THR A 682 15.68 66.37 -25.68
C THR A 682 17.19 66.58 -25.84
N ASN A 683 18.02 65.98 -24.97
CA ASN A 683 19.48 66.05 -25.01
C ASN A 683 20.17 64.72 -25.36
N ALA A 684 19.41 63.63 -25.56
CA ALA A 684 19.97 62.33 -25.91
C ALA A 684 20.37 62.27 -27.40
N MET A 685 21.37 61.44 -27.72
CA MET A 685 21.69 61.12 -29.12
C MET A 685 20.51 60.37 -29.77
N PRO A 686 20.25 60.53 -31.08
CA PRO A 686 19.00 60.03 -31.69
C PRO A 686 18.74 58.52 -31.54
N ASP A 687 19.80 57.71 -31.44
CA ASP A 687 19.74 56.27 -31.22
C ASP A 687 19.41 55.89 -29.76
N VAL A 688 19.90 56.67 -28.78
CA VAL A 688 19.52 56.53 -27.36
C VAL A 688 18.11 57.08 -27.12
N ALA A 689 17.78 58.23 -27.71
CA ALA A 689 16.46 58.86 -27.60
C ALA A 689 15.34 57.93 -28.11
N PHE A 690 15.60 57.17 -29.18
CA PHE A 690 14.67 56.15 -29.68
C PHE A 690 14.39 55.05 -28.64
N TYR A 691 15.44 54.47 -28.04
CA TYR A 691 15.25 53.43 -27.02
C TYR A 691 14.68 53.99 -25.70
N GLN A 692 14.97 55.25 -25.37
CA GLN A 692 14.36 55.92 -24.21
C GLN A 692 12.85 56.14 -24.38
N LEU A 693 12.37 56.47 -25.58
CA LEU A 693 10.94 56.55 -25.87
C LEU A 693 10.26 55.18 -25.77
N HIS A 694 10.88 54.12 -26.32
CA HIS A 694 10.41 52.73 -26.15
C HIS A 694 10.41 52.30 -24.67
N TYR A 695 11.43 52.68 -23.89
CA TYR A 695 11.48 52.39 -22.47
C TYR A 695 10.31 53.04 -21.69
N GLN A 696 9.82 54.21 -22.13
CA GLN A 696 8.68 54.92 -21.52
C GLN A 696 7.30 54.42 -21.97
N ASP A 697 7.20 53.55 -22.99
CA ASP A 697 5.93 53.02 -23.51
C ASP A 697 5.88 51.49 -23.40
N ASP A 698 5.16 50.98 -22.41
CA ASP A 698 4.98 49.54 -22.17
C ASP A 698 4.15 48.82 -23.26
N THR A 699 3.54 49.55 -24.20
CA THR A 699 2.87 48.98 -25.38
C THR A 699 3.78 48.89 -26.60
N SER A 700 4.89 49.64 -26.62
CA SER A 700 5.85 49.64 -27.72
C SER A 700 6.71 48.36 -27.75
N ARG A 701 7.19 48.00 -28.95
CA ARG A 701 7.93 46.76 -29.24
C ARG A 701 9.12 47.07 -30.16
N VAL A 702 10.27 46.47 -29.88
CA VAL A 702 11.45 46.54 -30.77
C VAL A 702 11.88 45.15 -31.22
N PHE A 703 12.31 45.02 -32.47
CA PHE A 703 12.81 43.78 -33.04
C PHE A 703 14.12 44.06 -33.80
N ASN A 704 15.19 43.31 -33.51
CA ASN A 704 16.50 43.49 -34.16
C ASN A 704 17.07 44.93 -34.07
N LEU A 705 16.69 45.69 -33.02
CA LEU A 705 17.21 47.04 -32.79
C LEU A 705 18.72 46.95 -32.56
N ALA A 706 19.50 47.75 -33.29
CA ALA A 706 20.93 47.84 -33.06
C ALA A 706 21.22 48.53 -31.72
N TYR A 707 22.15 48.00 -30.94
CA TYR A 707 22.63 48.68 -29.73
C TYR A 707 23.13 50.11 -30.07
N PRO A 708 22.79 51.16 -29.30
CA PRO A 708 23.14 52.54 -29.63
C PRO A 708 24.64 52.73 -29.87
N ALA A 709 24.97 53.13 -31.10
CA ALA A 709 26.34 53.33 -31.56
C ALA A 709 27.00 54.53 -30.87
N SER A 710 26.20 55.49 -30.39
CA SER A 710 26.66 56.61 -29.56
C SER A 710 27.12 56.18 -28.15
N ILE A 711 26.64 55.05 -27.63
CA ILE A 711 27.15 54.44 -26.39
C ILE A 711 28.35 53.52 -26.71
N ALA A 712 28.21 52.61 -27.69
CA ALA A 712 29.31 51.80 -28.17
C ALA A 712 29.03 51.16 -29.54
N ALA A 713 30.03 51.21 -30.42
CA ALA A 713 30.05 50.43 -31.66
C ALA A 713 30.15 48.92 -31.34
N THR A 714 29.01 48.22 -31.39
CA THR A 714 28.91 46.76 -31.22
C THR A 714 27.95 46.18 -32.27
N ASN A 715 27.95 44.86 -32.44
CA ASN A 715 26.97 44.15 -33.28
C ASN A 715 25.74 43.65 -32.49
N TYR A 716 25.64 44.00 -31.21
CA TYR A 716 24.60 43.49 -30.31
C TYR A 716 23.21 44.02 -30.69
N ARG A 717 22.18 43.22 -30.38
CA ARG A 717 20.79 43.49 -30.74
C ARG A 717 19.87 43.44 -29.53
N ILE A 718 18.83 44.26 -29.58
CA ILE A 718 17.74 44.30 -28.61
C ILE A 718 16.47 43.87 -29.32
N THR A 719 15.75 42.91 -28.73
CA THR A 719 14.40 42.52 -29.15
C THR A 719 13.51 42.39 -27.91
N THR A 720 12.30 42.97 -27.97
CA THR A 720 11.21 42.69 -27.03
C THR A 720 10.65 41.30 -27.32
N SER A 721 10.63 40.43 -26.31
CA SER A 721 10.17 39.04 -26.43
C SER A 721 9.04 38.76 -25.44
N TRP A 722 8.05 37.99 -25.88
CA TRP A 722 7.04 37.41 -24.99
C TRP A 722 7.64 36.23 -24.21
N ILE A 723 7.52 36.30 -22.89
CA ILE A 723 8.07 35.34 -21.94
C ILE A 723 6.94 34.39 -21.50
N TRP A 724 6.85 33.22 -22.15
CA TRP A 724 5.96 32.16 -21.70
C TRP A 724 6.44 31.63 -20.35
N ARG A 725 5.76 32.02 -19.27
CA ARG A 725 6.24 31.83 -17.88
C ARG A 725 6.64 30.39 -17.56
N ARG A 726 5.93 29.39 -18.09
CA ARG A 726 6.25 27.95 -17.93
C ARG A 726 7.59 27.51 -18.54
N HIS A 727 8.23 28.33 -19.37
CA HIS A 727 9.61 28.11 -19.83
C HIS A 727 10.68 28.56 -18.82
N LEU A 728 10.31 29.21 -17.71
CA LEU A 728 11.21 29.53 -16.60
C LEU A 728 11.12 28.45 -15.50
N PRO A 729 12.22 28.09 -14.81
CA PRO A 729 12.24 27.01 -13.80
C PRO A 729 11.12 27.07 -12.74
N ASN A 730 10.81 28.28 -12.27
CA ASN A 730 9.85 28.60 -11.21
C ASN A 730 8.74 29.58 -11.66
N GLY A 731 8.59 29.79 -12.97
CA GLY A 731 7.63 30.76 -13.50
C GLY A 731 8.01 32.25 -13.35
N MET A 732 9.15 32.58 -12.72
CA MET A 732 9.57 33.96 -12.41
C MET A 732 10.96 34.29 -12.94
N LEU A 733 11.17 35.54 -13.36
CA LEU A 733 12.46 36.09 -13.78
C LEU A 733 13.37 36.29 -12.55
N SER A 734 14.09 35.23 -12.18
CA SER A 734 14.91 35.18 -10.95
C SER A 734 16.39 35.54 -11.19
N ASN A 735 16.79 35.68 -12.46
CA ASN A 735 18.05 36.23 -12.92
C ASN A 735 17.81 37.00 -14.24
N SER A 736 18.61 38.03 -14.51
CA SER A 736 18.53 38.79 -15.77
C SER A 736 19.18 38.06 -16.96
N VAL A 737 20.08 37.10 -16.72
CA VAL A 737 20.71 36.31 -17.78
C VAL A 737 19.82 35.13 -18.16
N VAL A 738 19.45 35.02 -19.44
CA VAL A 738 18.59 33.95 -19.95
C VAL A 738 19.16 33.31 -21.21
N PRO A 739 19.10 31.98 -21.37
CA PRO A 739 19.39 31.33 -22.64
C PRO A 739 18.22 31.58 -23.61
N ILE A 740 18.51 32.11 -24.80
CA ILE A 740 17.51 32.44 -25.82
C ILE A 740 17.78 31.73 -27.13
N ILE A 741 16.73 31.38 -27.85
CA ILE A 741 16.75 30.86 -29.20
C ILE A 741 16.63 32.04 -30.17
N ILE A 742 17.57 32.16 -31.11
CA ILE A 742 17.62 33.24 -32.11
C ILE A 742 17.74 32.67 -33.53
N HIS A 743 17.21 33.35 -34.54
CA HIS A 743 17.29 32.90 -35.93
C HIS A 743 18.71 32.98 -36.50
N THR A 744 19.20 31.91 -37.11
CA THR A 744 20.56 31.78 -37.68
C THR A 744 20.90 32.78 -38.79
N HIS A 745 19.90 33.38 -39.46
CA HIS A 745 20.11 34.26 -40.62
C HIS A 745 19.38 35.63 -40.57
N ALA A 746 18.56 35.91 -39.55
CA ALA A 746 17.70 37.11 -39.53
C ALA A 746 18.50 38.43 -39.41
N TYR A 747 19.56 38.43 -38.60
CA TYR A 747 20.26 39.64 -38.15
C TYR A 747 21.17 40.30 -39.21
N GLN A 748 21.11 39.87 -40.47
CA GLN A 748 21.83 40.43 -41.60
C GLN A 748 21.06 41.62 -42.22
N ASN A 749 21.02 42.74 -41.50
CA ASN A 749 20.50 44.05 -41.95
C ASN A 749 19.02 44.11 -42.39
N LYS A 750 18.17 43.15 -41.98
CA LYS A 750 16.72 43.27 -42.10
C LYS A 750 16.08 43.71 -40.78
N ALA A 751 15.53 44.92 -40.75
CA ALA A 751 14.83 45.43 -39.56
C ALA A 751 13.53 44.65 -39.24
N GLU A 752 12.93 44.00 -40.23
CA GLU A 752 11.65 43.28 -40.12
C GLU A 752 11.79 41.82 -39.66
N GLN A 753 12.99 41.33 -39.38
CA GLN A 753 13.23 39.97 -38.88
C GLN A 753 14.16 40.04 -37.66
N GLY A 754 13.70 39.52 -36.52
CA GLY A 754 14.37 39.77 -35.24
C GLY A 754 13.87 38.96 -34.04
N GLU A 755 12.86 38.11 -34.26
CA GLU A 755 12.14 37.32 -33.27
C GLU A 755 13.09 36.39 -32.50
N ILE A 756 12.89 36.34 -31.18
CA ILE A 756 13.63 35.49 -30.24
C ILE A 756 12.64 34.84 -29.27
N MET A 757 13.05 33.78 -28.59
CA MET A 757 12.28 33.14 -27.52
C MET A 757 13.20 32.61 -26.44
N VAL A 758 12.83 32.73 -25.16
CA VAL A 758 13.57 32.06 -24.07
C VAL A 758 13.52 30.55 -24.27
N LEU A 759 14.69 29.90 -24.18
CA LEU A 759 14.82 28.44 -24.26
C LEU A 759 13.97 27.80 -23.14
N PRO A 760 13.13 26.78 -23.41
CA PRO A 760 12.37 26.09 -22.37
C PRO A 760 13.27 25.49 -21.28
N SER A 761 12.91 25.66 -20.00
CA SER A 761 13.73 25.28 -18.84
C SER A 761 14.11 23.80 -18.78
N GLN A 762 13.30 22.90 -19.38
CA GLN A 762 13.64 21.47 -19.54
C GLN A 762 14.90 21.24 -20.42
N LEU A 763 15.33 22.23 -21.22
CA LEU A 763 16.51 22.19 -22.08
C LEU A 763 17.71 22.97 -21.51
N TRP A 764 17.62 23.51 -20.29
CA TRP A 764 18.72 24.23 -19.66
C TRP A 764 19.78 23.26 -19.11
N ASP A 765 21.01 23.73 -18.95
CA ASP A 765 21.99 22.99 -18.14
C ASP A 765 21.54 22.88 -16.68
N LYS A 766 21.82 21.74 -16.05
CA LYS A 766 21.35 21.44 -14.70
C LYS A 766 21.96 22.33 -13.62
N ALA A 767 23.24 22.71 -13.75
CA ALA A 767 23.87 23.61 -12.78
C ALA A 767 23.26 25.01 -12.86
N TYR A 768 23.00 25.51 -14.06
CA TYR A 768 22.34 26.81 -14.24
C TYR A 768 20.87 26.79 -13.81
N TYR A 769 20.16 25.70 -14.10
CA TYR A 769 18.79 25.46 -13.67
C TYR A 769 18.66 25.50 -12.14
N HIS A 770 19.53 24.78 -11.41
CA HIS A 770 19.53 24.82 -9.95
C HIS A 770 19.99 26.18 -9.39
N TYR A 771 20.96 26.84 -10.02
CA TYR A 771 21.38 28.20 -9.66
C TYR A 771 20.21 29.21 -9.72
N TRP A 772 19.37 29.13 -10.75
CA TRP A 772 18.16 29.93 -10.88
C TRP A 772 17.15 29.67 -9.75
N LEU A 773 16.93 28.40 -9.38
CA LEU A 773 16.04 28.06 -8.26
C LEU A 773 16.59 28.54 -6.91
N SER A 774 17.91 28.52 -6.68
CA SER A 774 18.50 29.10 -5.47
C SER A 774 18.37 30.64 -5.42
N LEU A 775 18.57 31.35 -6.53
CA LEU A 775 18.31 32.79 -6.60
C LEU A 775 16.82 33.11 -6.36
N ALA A 776 15.92 32.28 -6.87
CA ALA A 776 14.49 32.40 -6.59
C ALA A 776 14.16 32.21 -5.11
N TYR A 777 14.79 31.24 -4.46
CA TYR A 777 14.61 31.00 -3.03
C TYR A 777 15.11 32.18 -2.19
N GLU A 778 16.26 32.77 -2.54
CA GLU A 778 16.77 33.99 -1.89
C GLU A 778 15.86 35.22 -2.10
N GLN A 779 15.31 35.39 -3.30
CA GLN A 779 14.49 36.56 -3.66
C GLN A 779 13.03 36.47 -3.18
N PHE A 780 12.44 35.27 -3.18
CA PHE A 780 11.01 35.06 -2.97
C PHE A 780 10.67 34.15 -1.76
N GLY A 781 11.66 33.53 -1.12
CA GLY A 781 11.52 32.82 0.16
C GLY A 781 10.81 31.46 0.12
N GLN A 782 10.47 30.94 -1.06
CA GLN A 782 9.81 29.64 -1.24
C GLN A 782 10.39 28.92 -2.47
N ASP A 783 10.34 27.59 -2.45
CA ASP A 783 10.67 26.74 -3.59
C ASP A 783 9.41 26.51 -4.45
N TYR A 784 9.49 26.85 -5.73
CA TYR A 784 8.39 26.80 -6.69
C TYR A 784 8.79 26.09 -7.99
N ASP A 785 9.67 25.07 -7.92
CA ASP A 785 10.02 24.25 -9.09
C ASP A 785 8.77 23.74 -9.85
N LEU A 786 8.61 24.21 -11.09
CA LEU A 786 7.50 23.85 -11.96
C LEU A 786 7.73 22.53 -12.72
N LEU A 787 8.96 22.03 -12.86
CA LEU A 787 9.24 20.84 -13.68
C LEU A 787 8.64 19.54 -13.10
N PRO A 788 8.74 19.22 -11.79
CA PRO A 788 8.05 18.08 -11.20
C PRO A 788 6.53 18.14 -11.42
N TYR A 789 5.94 19.34 -11.35
CA TYR A 789 4.53 19.57 -11.59
C TYR A 789 4.16 19.38 -13.07
N ILE A 790 4.95 19.93 -14.00
CA ILE A 790 4.77 19.76 -15.45
C ILE A 790 4.94 18.28 -15.85
N HIS A 791 5.95 17.59 -15.33
CA HIS A 791 6.14 16.15 -15.55
C HIS A 791 4.98 15.32 -14.98
N TRP A 792 4.40 15.73 -13.85
CA TRP A 792 3.19 15.09 -13.31
C TRP A 792 1.97 15.32 -14.22
N GLN A 793 1.72 16.57 -14.65
CA GLN A 793 0.65 16.90 -15.60
C GLN A 793 0.79 16.08 -16.89
N GLN A 794 1.99 16.07 -17.49
CA GLN A 794 2.31 15.30 -18.70
C GLN A 794 1.99 13.81 -18.57
N LYS A 795 2.21 13.21 -17.39
CA LYS A 795 2.17 11.76 -17.17
C LYS A 795 0.81 11.24 -16.67
N TYR A 796 0.01 12.09 -16.02
CA TYR A 796 -1.21 11.67 -15.32
C TYR A 796 -2.48 12.42 -15.72
N ALA A 797 -2.41 13.57 -16.40
CA ALA A 797 -3.60 14.21 -16.95
C ALA A 797 -4.13 13.42 -18.17
N GLN A 798 -5.45 13.25 -18.26
CA GLN A 798 -6.08 12.60 -19.43
C GLN A 798 -6.12 13.55 -20.64
N ASP A 799 -6.07 12.96 -21.84
CA ASP A 799 -5.90 13.63 -23.14
C ASP A 799 -7.13 14.44 -23.65
N SER A 800 -7.85 15.12 -22.75
CA SER A 800 -9.03 15.93 -23.06
C SER A 800 -8.70 17.42 -23.19
N THR A 801 -8.07 17.80 -24.32
CA THR A 801 -8.02 19.21 -24.76
C THR A 801 -9.10 19.44 -25.80
N ASP A 802 -9.89 20.51 -25.64
CA ASP A 802 -10.99 20.79 -26.55
C ASP A 802 -10.50 21.36 -27.90
N ALA A 803 -11.39 21.32 -28.90
CA ALA A 803 -11.07 21.77 -30.26
C ALA A 803 -10.83 23.29 -30.38
N ALA A 804 -11.18 24.09 -29.36
CA ALA A 804 -10.82 25.51 -29.30
C ALA A 804 -9.38 25.69 -28.78
N THR A 805 -9.00 25.01 -27.71
CA THR A 805 -7.65 25.02 -27.14
C THR A 805 -6.62 24.48 -28.13
N GLN A 806 -6.92 23.38 -28.83
CA GLN A 806 -6.03 22.82 -29.86
C GLN A 806 -5.76 23.79 -31.04
N LYS A 807 -6.67 24.72 -31.32
CA LYS A 807 -6.44 25.80 -32.31
C LYS A 807 -5.45 26.85 -31.80
N ARG A 808 -5.39 27.10 -30.48
CA ARG A 808 -4.55 28.13 -29.84
C ARG A 808 -3.16 27.68 -29.40
N LEU A 809 -2.86 26.37 -29.40
CA LEU A 809 -1.51 25.84 -29.10
C LEU A 809 -0.54 25.96 -30.28
N TRP A 810 0.67 26.47 -30.07
CA TRP A 810 1.72 26.59 -31.10
C TRP A 810 3.08 26.12 -30.58
N PRO A 811 3.96 25.52 -31.41
CA PRO A 811 3.80 25.23 -32.84
C PRO A 811 2.87 24.03 -33.06
N LYS A 812 2.47 23.77 -34.32
CA LYS A 812 1.63 22.61 -34.67
C LYS A 812 2.50 21.37 -34.91
N PHE A 813 2.91 20.69 -33.83
CA PHE A 813 3.51 19.36 -33.94
C PHE A 813 2.56 18.41 -34.69
N LYS A 814 3.09 17.69 -35.69
CA LYS A 814 2.29 16.70 -36.43
C LYS A 814 2.03 15.50 -35.51
N PRO A 815 0.79 15.00 -35.39
CA PRO A 815 0.52 13.82 -34.59
C PRO A 815 1.34 12.65 -35.14
N ASN A 816 2.22 12.11 -34.29
CA ASN A 816 3.15 11.06 -34.68
C ASN A 816 2.34 9.81 -35.06
N ARG A 817 2.35 9.42 -36.34
CA ARG A 817 1.52 8.35 -36.89
C ARG A 817 2.12 6.98 -36.57
N ALA A 818 2.21 6.69 -35.27
CA ALA A 818 2.81 5.49 -34.71
C ALA A 818 2.19 4.23 -35.33
N THR A 819 3.04 3.32 -35.81
CA THR A 819 2.65 2.17 -36.64
C THR A 819 2.09 0.99 -35.84
N ASN A 820 1.13 1.25 -34.95
CA ASN A 820 0.33 0.20 -34.30
C ASN A 820 -0.78 -0.28 -35.25
N ARG A 821 -0.38 -1.06 -36.26
CA ARG A 821 -1.30 -1.86 -37.08
C ARG A 821 -1.81 -3.07 -36.29
N ALA A 822 -2.73 -2.82 -35.36
CA ALA A 822 -3.68 -3.86 -34.96
C ALA A 822 -4.58 -4.19 -36.18
N PRO A 823 -4.92 -5.46 -36.45
CA PRO A 823 -5.79 -5.80 -37.58
C PRO A 823 -7.24 -5.37 -37.27
N SER A 824 -7.73 -4.35 -37.96
CA SER A 824 -9.14 -3.95 -37.91
C SER A 824 -10.02 -5.02 -38.56
N ARG A 825 -10.56 -5.92 -37.75
CA ARG A 825 -11.44 -7.01 -38.20
C ARG A 825 -12.90 -6.56 -38.21
N GLU A 826 -13.25 -5.64 -39.10
CA GLU A 826 -14.64 -5.42 -39.47
C GLU A 826 -15.18 -6.65 -40.21
N GLN A 827 -16.13 -7.37 -39.60
CA GLN A 827 -17.29 -7.95 -40.29
C GLN A 827 -18.27 -8.56 -39.28
N SER A 828 -19.56 -8.52 -39.63
CA SER A 828 -20.73 -8.88 -38.82
C SER A 828 -20.98 -7.91 -37.64
N SER A 829 -22.17 -7.31 -37.47
CA SER A 829 -23.45 -7.52 -38.15
C SER A 829 -24.15 -6.19 -38.48
N ALA A 830 -24.83 -6.13 -39.62
CA ALA A 830 -25.59 -4.96 -40.06
C ALA A 830 -27.07 -5.31 -40.30
N ILE A 831 -27.91 -5.02 -39.31
CA ILE A 831 -29.36 -4.76 -39.44
C ILE A 831 -29.70 -3.72 -38.38
N GLY A 832 -30.34 -2.58 -38.67
CA GLY A 832 -30.67 -2.01 -39.98
C GLY A 832 -31.21 -0.59 -39.81
N LEU A 833 -31.05 0.26 -40.83
CA LEU A 833 -31.48 1.66 -40.79
C LEU A 833 -31.96 2.08 -42.19
N MET A 834 -33.18 2.57 -42.34
CA MET A 834 -33.71 3.07 -43.61
C MET A 834 -34.64 4.29 -43.43
N SER A 835 -34.53 5.21 -44.40
CA SER A 835 -35.54 6.20 -44.82
C SER A 835 -35.89 7.36 -43.86
N ASP A 836 -34.97 8.31 -43.75
CA ASP A 836 -35.04 9.60 -44.49
C ASP A 836 -36.38 10.40 -44.52
N LYS A 837 -36.34 11.65 -44.00
CA LYS A 837 -37.19 12.85 -44.30
C LYS A 837 -38.71 12.82 -44.11
N LEU A 838 -39.23 13.78 -43.32
CA LEU A 838 -39.79 15.04 -43.87
C LEU A 838 -39.94 16.17 -42.83
N GLU A 839 -39.99 17.41 -43.33
CA GLU A 839 -40.65 18.64 -42.82
C GLU A 839 -40.69 18.99 -41.31
N ASN A 840 -39.90 20.01 -40.96
CA ASN A 840 -40.34 21.14 -40.10
C ASN A 840 -41.41 21.96 -40.87
N PRO A 841 -42.39 22.66 -40.22
CA PRO A 841 -42.06 24.01 -39.73
C PRO A 841 -42.96 24.64 -38.61
N MET A 842 -42.47 25.77 -38.03
CA MET A 842 -43.23 26.86 -37.38
C MET A 842 -44.00 26.55 -36.06
N SER A 843 -44.21 27.51 -35.14
CA SER A 843 -43.65 28.88 -34.95
C SER A 843 -43.94 29.42 -33.55
N ALA A 844 -43.04 30.27 -33.03
CA ALA A 844 -43.28 31.42 -32.12
C ALA A 844 -44.09 31.22 -30.79
N THR A 845 -43.88 31.97 -29.71
CA THR A 845 -43.38 33.36 -29.62
C THR A 845 -42.72 33.64 -28.25
N ALA A 846 -41.79 34.59 -28.25
CA ALA A 846 -41.54 35.68 -27.27
C ALA A 846 -42.45 35.80 -26.00
N GLN A 847 -42.03 36.39 -24.86
CA GLN A 847 -40.83 37.19 -24.55
C GLN A 847 -40.66 37.49 -23.03
N GLN A 848 -39.54 38.16 -22.70
CA GLN A 848 -39.39 39.21 -21.65
C GLN A 848 -39.37 38.91 -20.12
N GLN A 849 -38.15 39.04 -19.59
CA GLN A 849 -37.69 40.10 -18.65
C GLN A 849 -38.15 40.20 -17.17
N ALA A 850 -37.10 40.47 -16.36
CA ALA A 850 -37.03 41.37 -15.20
C ALA A 850 -37.45 40.86 -13.81
N ALA A 851 -36.87 41.53 -12.80
CA ALA A 851 -36.92 41.17 -11.38
C ALA A 851 -37.50 42.31 -10.52
N ILE A 852 -38.00 41.97 -9.34
CA ILE A 852 -38.43 42.82 -8.21
C ILE A 852 -38.75 41.84 -7.03
N GLN A 853 -38.72 42.16 -5.72
CA GLN A 853 -37.92 43.06 -4.88
C GLN A 853 -38.35 42.79 -3.40
N GLN A 854 -37.48 43.09 -2.41
CA GLN A 854 -37.87 43.54 -1.04
C GLN A 854 -38.62 42.66 0.02
N THR A 855 -37.88 42.33 1.11
CA THR A 855 -38.17 42.59 2.56
C THR A 855 -39.39 42.05 3.36
N THR A 856 -39.05 41.30 4.43
CA THR A 856 -39.38 41.52 5.88
C THR A 856 -40.82 41.41 6.43
N GLY A 857 -41.02 40.61 7.50
CA GLY A 857 -42.27 40.60 8.33
C GLY A 857 -42.20 39.87 9.70
N GLN A 858 -42.75 40.50 10.75
CA GLN A 858 -42.84 40.11 12.20
C GLN A 858 -43.62 38.77 12.47
N LYS A 859 -43.47 37.95 13.54
CA LYS A 859 -43.11 38.01 15.00
C LYS A 859 -44.33 38.05 15.98
N LEU A 860 -44.31 37.20 17.05
CA LEU A 860 -45.25 37.04 18.21
C LEU A 860 -46.58 36.28 17.93
N ALA A 861 -47.24 35.55 18.85
CA ALA A 861 -47.01 35.08 20.24
C ALA A 861 -47.47 33.58 20.38
N ASP A 862 -47.53 32.82 21.50
CA ASP A 862 -47.99 33.11 22.88
C ASP A 862 -47.52 32.07 23.96
N VAL A 863 -48.00 32.14 25.23
CA VAL A 863 -47.18 31.79 26.44
C VAL A 863 -47.87 31.01 27.62
N LYS A 864 -47.22 29.92 28.11
CA LYS A 864 -47.30 29.28 29.48
C LYS A 864 -48.69 28.71 29.94
N PRO A 865 -48.97 28.28 31.22
CA PRO A 865 -48.24 28.26 32.52
C PRO A 865 -48.07 26.84 33.18
N THR A 866 -47.73 26.61 34.47
CA THR A 866 -46.68 27.04 35.45
C THR A 866 -46.94 26.31 36.80
N LEU A 867 -45.93 25.89 37.58
CA LEU A 867 -45.87 26.06 39.08
C LEU A 867 -44.62 25.44 39.77
N GLN A 868 -44.26 26.06 40.91
CA GLN A 868 -43.24 25.76 41.95
C GLN A 868 -43.75 26.42 43.27
N PRO A 869 -43.22 26.19 44.51
CA PRO A 869 -41.86 26.54 44.99
C PRO A 869 -41.18 25.30 45.68
N SER A 870 -40.40 25.25 46.78
CA SER A 870 -39.95 26.12 47.91
C SER A 870 -38.74 25.42 48.61
N THR A 871 -37.93 25.93 49.56
CA THR A 871 -37.50 27.27 50.06
C THR A 871 -36.27 27.09 50.99
N GLU A 872 -35.43 28.12 51.17
CA GLU A 872 -34.57 28.38 52.38
C GLU A 872 -33.42 27.38 52.76
N SER A 873 -32.32 27.74 53.46
CA SER A 873 -31.67 29.05 53.72
C SER A 873 -30.23 28.94 54.30
N LEU A 874 -29.40 29.96 54.00
CA LEU A 874 -28.36 30.62 54.85
C LEU A 874 -27.09 29.89 55.40
N THR A 875 -25.95 30.25 54.78
CA THR A 875 -24.69 30.81 55.37
C THR A 875 -23.68 30.04 56.28
N GLN A 876 -22.46 29.93 55.74
CA GLN A 876 -21.16 30.46 56.25
C GLN A 876 -20.12 29.61 57.06
N THR A 877 -18.91 29.60 56.48
CA THR A 877 -17.54 29.72 57.06
C THR A 877 -16.90 28.65 57.97
N ALA A 878 -16.04 27.84 57.32
CA ALA A 878 -14.57 27.83 57.48
C ALA A 878 -13.85 27.02 58.61
N GLN A 879 -12.57 26.74 58.30
CA GLN A 879 -11.45 26.19 59.11
C GLN A 879 -11.30 24.64 59.21
N THR A 880 -10.06 24.21 58.93
CA THR A 880 -9.47 22.86 59.08
C THR A 880 -8.87 22.68 60.49
N PRO A 881 -8.81 21.46 61.08
CA PRO A 881 -7.79 20.47 60.70
C PRO A 881 -8.19 18.96 60.78
N LYS A 882 -7.22 18.08 60.46
CA LYS A 882 -7.21 16.60 60.63
C LYS A 882 -7.37 16.17 62.12
N PRO A 883 -7.73 14.90 62.47
CA PRO A 883 -7.45 13.65 61.73
C PRO A 883 -8.63 12.64 61.59
N THR A 884 -8.30 11.36 61.33
CA THR A 884 -9.12 10.22 60.88
C THR A 884 -9.55 9.26 62.03
N PRO A 885 -10.21 8.11 61.78
CA PRO A 885 -11.58 7.90 61.30
C PRO A 885 -12.36 6.95 62.27
N PRO A 886 -13.53 6.41 61.85
CA PRO A 886 -13.76 4.98 62.09
C PRO A 886 -14.27 4.22 60.86
N SER A 887 -13.72 3.03 60.62
CA SER A 887 -14.10 2.12 59.53
C SER A 887 -14.12 0.67 60.03
N SER A 888 -15.31 0.11 60.22
CA SER A 888 -15.50 -1.28 60.69
C SER A 888 -16.74 -1.97 60.10
N LEU A 889 -17.90 -1.30 60.08
CA LEU A 889 -19.17 -1.89 59.64
C LEU A 889 -19.21 -2.38 58.18
N SER A 890 -18.34 -1.89 57.29
CA SER A 890 -18.28 -2.35 55.89
C SER A 890 -17.73 -3.77 55.75
N ASN A 891 -16.78 -4.15 56.61
CA ASN A 891 -15.95 -5.33 56.35
C ASN A 891 -16.61 -6.62 56.84
N GLU A 892 -17.31 -6.58 57.98
CA GLU A 892 -18.13 -7.70 58.46
C GLU A 892 -19.28 -8.00 57.49
N LEU A 893 -19.95 -6.96 56.96
CA LEU A 893 -21.04 -7.13 55.99
C LEU A 893 -20.53 -7.77 54.68
N THR A 894 -19.36 -7.35 54.19
CA THR A 894 -18.71 -7.96 53.02
C THR A 894 -18.30 -9.42 53.27
N GLN A 895 -17.80 -9.75 54.47
CA GLN A 895 -17.49 -11.13 54.85
C GLN A 895 -18.75 -12.01 54.98
N GLN A 896 -19.86 -11.48 55.51
CA GLN A 896 -21.14 -12.20 55.53
C GLN A 896 -21.60 -12.52 54.09
N LEU A 897 -21.56 -11.54 53.19
CA LEU A 897 -22.00 -11.70 51.81
C LEU A 897 -21.11 -12.70 51.04
N MET A 898 -19.79 -12.72 51.28
CA MET A 898 -18.91 -13.77 50.77
C MET A 898 -19.24 -15.16 51.34
N ASN A 899 -19.48 -15.29 52.64
CA ASN A 899 -19.79 -16.57 53.27
C ASN A 899 -21.12 -17.15 52.80
N ASP A 900 -22.18 -16.34 52.66
CA ASP A 900 -23.45 -16.82 52.10
C ASP A 900 -23.35 -17.13 50.60
N LYS A 901 -22.53 -16.40 49.82
CA LYS A 901 -22.23 -16.78 48.43
C LYS A 901 -21.52 -18.14 48.34
N LEU A 902 -20.53 -18.39 49.19
CA LEU A 902 -19.80 -19.67 49.25
C LEU A 902 -20.72 -20.83 49.69
N ARG A 903 -21.63 -20.56 50.63
CA ARG A 903 -22.66 -21.49 51.11
C ARG A 903 -23.68 -21.85 50.01
N LEU A 904 -24.09 -20.88 49.20
CA LEU A 904 -24.97 -21.11 48.06
C LEU A 904 -24.25 -21.92 46.95
N GLN A 905 -22.98 -21.62 46.65
CA GLN A 905 -22.20 -22.39 45.68
C GLN A 905 -21.96 -23.83 46.12
N THR A 906 -21.72 -24.08 47.42
CA THR A 906 -21.58 -25.45 47.95
C THR A 906 -22.90 -26.22 48.00
N GLN A 907 -24.06 -25.54 48.15
CA GLN A 907 -25.38 -26.19 48.01
C GLN A 907 -25.78 -26.46 46.55
N LEU A 908 -25.23 -25.73 45.58
CA LEU A 908 -25.46 -25.96 44.15
C LEU A 908 -24.55 -27.04 43.53
N SER A 909 -23.54 -27.52 44.25
CA SER A 909 -22.57 -28.51 43.76
C SER A 909 -22.65 -29.85 44.50
N THR A 910 -23.66 -30.67 44.19
CA THR A 910 -23.56 -32.15 44.24
C THR A 910 -24.73 -32.87 43.57
N LYS A 911 -24.41 -33.78 42.61
CA LYS A 911 -25.25 -34.87 42.06
C LYS A 911 -26.78 -34.73 42.13
N ASP A 912 -27.36 -34.00 41.18
CA ASP A 912 -28.81 -33.79 41.08
C ASP A 912 -29.57 -34.94 40.37
N THR A 913 -29.48 -36.17 40.91
CA THR A 913 -30.26 -37.34 40.46
C THR A 913 -31.80 -37.18 40.57
N ALA A 914 -32.30 -36.03 41.02
CA ALA A 914 -33.72 -35.69 40.99
C ALA A 914 -34.17 -35.12 39.63
N LYS A 915 -33.27 -34.54 38.83
CA LYS A 915 -33.57 -34.06 37.47
C LYS A 915 -33.90 -35.20 36.51
N ASP A 916 -33.08 -36.26 36.50
CA ASP A 916 -33.30 -37.42 35.60
C ASP A 916 -34.65 -38.08 35.84
N LYS A 917 -35.08 -38.21 37.10
CA LYS A 917 -36.41 -38.74 37.46
C LYS A 917 -37.56 -37.82 37.00
N LYS A 918 -37.36 -36.50 36.98
CA LYS A 918 -38.34 -35.56 36.43
C LYS A 918 -38.38 -35.61 34.90
N LEU A 919 -37.23 -35.69 34.22
CA LEU A 919 -37.18 -35.89 32.77
C LEU A 919 -37.88 -37.19 32.35
N LEU A 920 -37.62 -38.29 33.07
CA LEU A 920 -38.26 -39.58 32.80
C LEU A 920 -39.79 -39.51 32.98
N LEU A 921 -40.28 -38.84 34.03
CA LEU A 921 -41.72 -38.62 34.25
C LEU A 921 -42.37 -37.77 33.14
N ILE A 922 -41.67 -36.75 32.65
CA ILE A 922 -42.14 -35.91 31.54
C ILE A 922 -42.17 -36.71 30.23
N ALA A 923 -41.14 -37.51 29.95
CA ALA A 923 -41.09 -38.39 28.78
C ALA A 923 -42.22 -39.44 28.80
N ILE A 924 -42.45 -40.10 29.95
CA ILE A 924 -43.57 -41.05 30.14
C ILE A 924 -44.92 -40.34 29.94
N GLY A 925 -45.09 -39.12 30.47
CA GLY A 925 -46.29 -38.31 30.27
C GLY A 925 -46.53 -37.96 28.79
N GLY A 926 -45.49 -37.56 28.06
CA GLY A 926 -45.56 -37.27 26.62
C GLY A 926 -45.99 -38.49 25.80
N VAL A 927 -45.40 -39.66 26.06
CA VAL A 927 -45.80 -40.93 25.42
C VAL A 927 -47.26 -41.28 25.74
N PHE A 928 -47.73 -41.05 26.97
CA PHE A 928 -49.11 -41.33 27.36
C PHE A 928 -50.13 -40.43 26.62
N VAL A 929 -49.82 -39.14 26.45
CA VAL A 929 -50.63 -38.21 25.64
C VAL A 929 -50.67 -38.63 24.16
N LEU A 930 -49.54 -39.08 23.61
CA LEU A 930 -49.44 -39.54 22.22
C LEU A 930 -50.29 -40.80 22.00
N ILE A 931 -50.27 -41.75 22.95
CA ILE A 931 -51.14 -42.95 22.94
C ILE A 931 -52.63 -42.55 23.02
N ILE A 932 -53.00 -41.59 23.88
CA ILE A 932 -54.37 -41.10 23.97
C ILE A 932 -54.84 -40.44 22.67
N MET A 933 -53.98 -39.66 21.99
CA MET A 933 -54.32 -39.11 20.67
C MET A 933 -54.48 -40.19 19.60
N VAL A 934 -53.61 -41.21 19.56
CA VAL A 934 -53.76 -42.33 18.62
C VAL A 934 -55.04 -43.12 18.86
N ILE A 935 -55.48 -43.26 20.12
CA ILE A 935 -56.76 -43.88 20.48
C ILE A 935 -57.95 -43.01 20.05
N LEU A 936 -57.90 -41.69 20.28
CA LEU A 936 -58.94 -40.75 19.83
C LEU A 936 -59.08 -40.74 18.30
N VAL A 937 -57.98 -40.70 17.55
CA VAL A 937 -57.98 -40.78 16.08
C VAL A 937 -58.54 -42.13 15.58
N LYS A 938 -58.44 -43.20 16.37
CA LYS A 938 -59.08 -44.50 16.12
C LYS A 938 -60.53 -44.63 16.57
N LEU A 939 -61.06 -43.64 17.30
CA LEU A 939 -62.49 -43.54 17.70
C LEU A 939 -63.24 -42.49 16.87
N MET A 940 -62.52 -41.70 16.06
CA MET A 940 -63.06 -40.75 15.08
C MET A 940 -62.98 -41.28 13.63
N ARG A 941 -62.79 -42.60 13.47
CA ARG A 941 -62.87 -43.38 12.23
C ARG A 941 -63.71 -44.63 12.49
#